data_AF-A0A370L2E1-F1
#
_entry.id   AF-A0A370L2E1-F1
#
_cell.length_a   1.000
_cell.length_b   1.000
_cell.length_c   1.000
_cell.angle_alpha   90.00
_cell.angle_beta   90.00
_cell.angle_gamma   90.00
#
_symmetry.space_group_name_H-M   'P 1'
#
loop_
_entity.id
_entity.type
_entity.pdbx_description
1 polymer ?
#
loop_
_entity_poly.entity_id
_entity_poly.type
_entity_poly.pdbx_seq_one_letter_code
_entity_poly.pdbx_strand_id
1 'polypeptide(L)'
;MNIFEEISRSSDLARKKPALYLLLASTVALASIAAATSASAADLDIISNVSGGVNLDTQIGSTVEISPGITVTNAAGTGAMRATTSAWALTNRGSLSSSLANTVSLSFAGSSVSNFGTITAGSVSNAIALAGGGSVDNQAGATINSALSAIMIGIPTAGAGSVTNVGTITQTGTAGDLVSLRFGGIVTNLFGGTITANNSSNAVAVGQGASRTVINSGTIINTGTNFAAGVLVQGGASTVTNTATGRISGAFNGVYASASAPLTFTNDGLIESTGATGARRAVEATGGGTFVNTGTIRSIASDGLYLGRAGTVTNSGTVSGAVNAINFAGNFARTLNLDTGSTLTGNVQGGSGTDALVLLGSGSEDIGKFLAFESLSMQGASWQLDGAGAFSSSVSVQSGALSVSGTMTSPTTTIQTNGTLGGTGTIMSTVSVAGTLLGMQGQTLTMASLDLAPGARIDATLGAPGTQPLFNVTGALVLDGSLNISAATGFGPGVYRILSYGGGLTDNGLDIGSVPAGTIVAEYTVQTAVPGQVNLVSTATLPTGPFNFWDGAAAGNADNRVIDGGSGTWSATAANWTDVNGALNTAMAPQPGFAIFQSAGGSVTVDNSLGAVTAAGMQFASNGYTVLGGDIILAGPQSVIRVGDGTGNGASYAATIAANLTGSAELVKSDLGTLILAGANSYTGGTTVSAGRLLIGAGGTTGSIQGDVVNNATLGFNRSDAVSFAGTISGSGTLLQMGSGTTTLTGVNSYAGGTTVMAGTLRGQAASFGSGAILNNAALVIDQAVDASFANAIDGIGSLAKAGAGSLDLTGTSGLSGSTVVAAGKLSVNGSLANSAVTVLDGATLAGTGVVGATTVQSGATISPGNSIGTLTINGNLVLAPGSTYAVEIAGNGAADRIVASGSATVAGSRVAVGALDPQTSYLNGQRYTIITATGGVGGSFTGAATQSAFLDLALDHRPNQVDLVIQVKGSDPVPPPDPGTPPVTPPAPETPTDPGPGAGPTPAPIPPPAIFETVARTRNQFATAHGLDTLPQMGGTLALYNSLLMLDAPSARAAFDALSGEIHASAKGVLVEEGSALRDAATGRLRSAFGAVGAAPMATMNYGFTADLAPSATGPMPKLRSDRFALWGQGYGSWGRSESDRNAGKLTRSSGGLMVGGDVAVFDNLRFGALAGY
;
A
#
# COMPACT_ATOMS: atom_id res chain seq x y z
N MET A 1 -45.04 -33.24 -0.56
CA MET A 1 -44.89 -33.05 -2.01
C MET A 1 -43.63 -33.80 -2.43
N ASN A 2 -43.83 -34.96 -3.06
CA ASN A 2 -43.05 -35.57 -4.13
C ASN A 2 -41.51 -35.35 -4.25
N ILE A 3 -40.84 -36.51 -4.34
CA ILE A 3 -39.93 -36.96 -5.43
C ILE A 3 -38.39 -36.84 -5.21
N PHE A 4 -37.75 -38.03 -5.12
CA PHE A 4 -36.48 -38.53 -5.72
C PHE A 4 -35.19 -37.69 -5.58
N GLU A 5 -33.98 -38.22 -5.38
CA GLU A 5 -33.42 -39.56 -5.19
C GLU A 5 -31.94 -39.39 -4.77
N GLU A 6 -31.40 -40.49 -4.26
CA GLU A 6 -30.01 -40.93 -4.38
C GLU A 6 -29.03 -40.72 -3.21
N ILE A 7 -28.43 -41.85 -2.85
CA ILE A 7 -27.85 -42.23 -1.59
C ILE A 7 -26.33 -42.23 -1.75
N SER A 8 -25.63 -41.46 -0.93
CA SER A 8 -24.36 -41.89 -0.36
C SER A 8 -24.08 -41.04 0.88
N ARG A 9 -24.29 -41.62 2.08
CA ARG A 9 -23.65 -41.33 3.38
C ARG A 9 -24.50 -41.82 4.55
N SER A 10 -23.95 -42.76 5.33
CA SER A 10 -24.21 -43.01 6.76
C SER A 10 -23.23 -44.13 7.14
N SER A 11 -22.24 -44.02 8.03
CA SER A 11 -22.09 -43.31 9.30
C SER A 11 -23.27 -43.50 10.25
N ASP A 12 -23.10 -44.55 11.05
CA ASP A 12 -23.12 -44.51 12.51
C ASP A 12 -24.43 -44.47 13.30
N LEU A 13 -24.43 -45.41 14.27
CA LEU A 13 -25.11 -45.44 15.57
C LEU A 13 -26.64 -45.54 15.64
N ALA A 14 -27.12 -46.70 16.16
CA ALA A 14 -27.87 -46.85 17.42
C ALA A 14 -28.56 -48.24 17.46
N ARG A 15 -28.25 -49.12 18.42
CA ARG A 15 -28.87 -49.27 19.75
C ARG A 15 -30.37 -49.68 19.78
N LYS A 16 -30.57 -50.89 20.37
CA LYS A 16 -31.56 -51.29 21.41
C LYS A 16 -33.00 -51.72 21.04
N LYS A 17 -33.24 -53.05 21.22
CA LYS A 17 -34.39 -53.80 21.85
C LYS A 17 -35.83 -53.54 21.32
N PRO A 18 -36.89 -54.36 21.63
CA PRO A 18 -37.03 -55.53 22.51
C PRO A 18 -37.81 -56.75 21.93
N ALA A 19 -38.02 -57.75 22.79
CA ALA A 19 -38.73 -59.02 22.65
C ALA A 19 -40.25 -58.94 22.32
N LEU A 20 -40.83 -60.03 21.78
CA LEU A 20 -41.78 -60.94 22.49
C LEU A 20 -42.75 -61.68 21.52
N TYR A 21 -42.71 -63.03 21.56
CA TYR A 21 -43.75 -64.06 21.27
C TYR A 21 -44.30 -64.23 19.84
N LEU A 22 -44.37 -65.49 19.34
CA LEU A 22 -45.58 -66.34 19.44
C LEU A 22 -45.43 -67.74 18.79
N LEU A 23 -45.82 -68.77 19.56
CA LEU A 23 -46.50 -70.05 19.23
C LEU A 23 -45.89 -71.19 18.38
N LEU A 24 -45.77 -72.34 19.08
CA LEU A 24 -46.32 -73.70 18.82
C LEU A 24 -46.01 -74.43 17.49
N ALA A 25 -45.42 -75.64 17.58
CA ALA A 25 -46.16 -76.92 17.62
C ALA A 25 -45.22 -78.16 17.50
N SER A 26 -45.51 -79.22 18.27
CA SER A 26 -45.45 -80.68 17.95
C SER A 26 -44.17 -81.32 17.35
N THR A 27 -43.71 -82.55 17.58
CA THR A 27 -44.02 -83.78 18.36
C THR A 27 -42.89 -84.79 18.02
N VAL A 28 -42.48 -85.66 18.98
CA VAL A 28 -42.29 -87.15 18.87
C VAL A 28 -41.45 -87.66 17.67
N ALA A 29 -40.41 -88.50 17.75
CA ALA A 29 -39.94 -89.51 18.72
C ALA A 29 -38.57 -90.07 18.25
N LEU A 30 -37.81 -90.58 19.25
CA LEU A 30 -37.04 -91.86 19.32
C LEU A 30 -36.54 -92.53 18.00
N ALA A 31 -35.34 -93.13 17.89
CA ALA A 31 -34.34 -93.57 18.86
C ALA A 31 -33.00 -93.96 18.19
N SER A 32 -31.94 -93.80 18.98
CA SER A 32 -30.75 -94.64 19.18
C SER A 32 -29.64 -94.79 18.12
N ILE A 33 -28.42 -94.52 18.63
CA ILE A 33 -27.05 -95.00 18.31
C ILE A 33 -26.09 -94.02 17.59
N ALA A 34 -24.98 -93.75 18.32
CA ALA A 34 -23.64 -93.24 17.96
C ALA A 34 -23.34 -91.71 17.97
N ALA A 35 -22.30 -91.37 18.77
CA ALA A 35 -21.39 -90.21 18.77
C ALA A 35 -21.84 -88.82 19.29
N ALA A 36 -20.84 -88.13 19.91
CA ALA A 36 -20.78 -86.72 20.32
C ALA A 36 -21.50 -86.38 21.67
N THR A 37 -21.06 -85.51 22.57
CA THR A 37 -20.12 -84.36 22.57
C THR A 37 -19.60 -84.16 24.00
N SER A 38 -18.42 -83.56 24.15
CA SER A 38 -17.86 -83.06 25.40
C SER A 38 -18.83 -82.10 26.11
N ALA A 39 -19.30 -82.48 27.29
CA ALA A 39 -20.08 -81.62 28.18
C ALA A 39 -19.25 -80.39 28.60
N SER A 40 -19.84 -79.21 28.48
CA SER A 40 -19.31 -77.92 28.96
C SER A 40 -19.06 -77.97 30.47
N ALA A 41 -17.85 -77.62 30.90
CA ALA A 41 -17.59 -77.28 32.30
C ALA A 41 -18.46 -76.06 32.68
N ALA A 42 -19.10 -76.07 33.85
CA ALA A 42 -19.98 -74.99 34.27
C ALA A 42 -19.18 -73.69 34.50
N ASP A 43 -19.67 -72.58 33.95
CA ASP A 43 -19.19 -71.22 34.25
C ASP A 43 -19.71 -70.77 35.63
N LEU A 44 -18.91 -70.03 36.39
CA LEU A 44 -19.29 -69.55 37.74
C LEU A 44 -19.86 -68.13 37.69
N ASP A 45 -21.16 -67.96 37.94
CA ASP A 45 -21.81 -66.64 38.01
C ASP A 45 -22.02 -66.17 39.47
N ILE A 46 -21.47 -65.02 39.81
CA ILE A 46 -21.63 -64.36 41.11
C ILE A 46 -22.70 -63.26 40.99
N ILE A 47 -23.91 -63.55 41.46
CA ILE A 47 -25.10 -62.70 41.34
C ILE A 47 -25.55 -62.05 42.67
N SER A 48 -24.82 -62.25 43.77
CA SER A 48 -25.11 -61.68 45.08
C SER A 48 -23.82 -61.29 45.80
N ASN A 49 -23.92 -60.36 46.77
CA ASN A 49 -22.75 -59.87 47.52
C ASN A 49 -22.08 -61.00 48.30
N VAL A 50 -20.74 -61.04 48.27
CA VAL A 50 -19.93 -62.04 48.97
C VAL A 50 -18.98 -61.34 49.96
N SER A 51 -19.07 -61.73 51.23
CA SER A 51 -18.13 -61.33 52.29
C SER A 51 -17.28 -62.53 52.69
N GLY A 52 -15.96 -62.49 52.43
CA GLY A 52 -15.02 -63.58 52.71
C GLY A 52 -14.17 -64.04 51.51
N GLY A 53 -14.39 -63.44 50.34
CA GLY A 53 -13.72 -63.81 49.09
C GLY A 53 -14.19 -65.13 48.48
N VAL A 54 -13.71 -65.41 47.27
CA VAL A 54 -14.03 -66.63 46.51
C VAL A 54 -12.73 -67.36 46.16
N ASN A 55 -12.62 -68.60 46.63
CA ASN A 55 -11.57 -69.52 46.22
C ASN A 55 -12.04 -70.36 45.03
N LEU A 56 -11.45 -70.11 43.86
CA LEU A 56 -11.80 -70.78 42.60
C LEU A 56 -11.19 -72.19 42.53
N ASP A 57 -10.18 -72.51 43.34
CA ASP A 57 -9.57 -73.85 43.39
C ASP A 57 -10.55 -74.93 43.89
N THR A 58 -11.61 -74.53 44.61
CA THR A 58 -12.66 -75.44 45.08
C THR A 58 -13.85 -75.52 44.13
N GLN A 59 -13.78 -74.85 42.97
CA GLN A 59 -14.84 -74.78 41.98
C GLN A 59 -14.46 -75.62 40.75
N ILE A 60 -15.45 -76.07 39.99
CA ILE A 60 -15.25 -76.78 38.72
C ILE A 60 -15.61 -75.82 37.60
N GLY A 61 -14.66 -75.39 36.78
CA GLY A 61 -14.89 -74.44 35.69
C GLY A 61 -13.59 -73.84 35.15
N SER A 62 -13.75 -72.91 34.19
CA SER A 62 -12.66 -72.12 33.61
C SER A 62 -12.97 -70.62 33.49
N THR A 63 -14.21 -70.21 33.73
CA THR A 63 -14.62 -68.80 33.69
C THR A 63 -15.44 -68.41 34.91
N VAL A 64 -15.32 -67.15 35.34
CA VAL A 64 -16.11 -66.59 36.43
C VAL A 64 -16.56 -65.17 36.08
N GLU A 65 -17.85 -64.87 36.25
CA GLU A 65 -18.44 -63.55 36.01
C GLU A 65 -19.08 -62.96 37.28
N ILE A 66 -18.83 -61.68 37.52
CA ILE A 66 -19.43 -60.90 38.61
C ILE A 66 -20.45 -59.96 38.01
N SER A 67 -21.71 -60.07 38.44
CA SER A 67 -22.80 -59.25 37.92
C SER A 67 -22.68 -57.76 38.31
N PRO A 68 -23.28 -56.84 37.53
CA PRO A 68 -23.33 -55.42 37.88
C PRO A 68 -23.96 -55.17 39.25
N GLY A 69 -23.37 -54.25 40.03
CA GLY A 69 -23.86 -53.89 41.37
C GLY A 69 -23.48 -54.87 42.49
N ILE A 70 -22.84 -55.99 42.17
CA ILE A 70 -22.39 -56.98 43.15
C ILE A 70 -21.02 -56.60 43.73
N THR A 71 -20.88 -56.76 45.04
CA THR A 71 -19.63 -56.51 45.77
C THR A 71 -19.07 -57.83 46.33
N VAL A 72 -17.82 -58.13 46.02
CA VAL A 72 -17.04 -59.22 46.64
C VAL A 72 -15.92 -58.59 47.47
N THR A 73 -15.95 -58.84 48.76
CA THR A 73 -14.99 -58.30 49.73
C THR A 73 -14.28 -59.40 50.48
N ASN A 74 -13.02 -59.19 50.84
CA ASN A 74 -12.32 -60.09 51.77
C ASN A 74 -11.42 -59.31 52.75
N ALA A 75 -11.66 -59.50 54.05
CA ALA A 75 -10.88 -58.92 55.13
C ALA A 75 -9.87 -59.91 55.77
N ALA A 76 -9.92 -61.20 55.43
CA ALA A 76 -9.23 -62.29 56.13
C ALA A 76 -7.90 -62.74 55.48
N GLY A 77 -7.31 -61.93 54.60
CA GLY A 77 -5.98 -62.20 54.04
C GLY A 77 -5.90 -63.23 52.91
N THR A 78 -7.03 -63.71 52.35
CA THR A 78 -7.06 -64.70 51.25
C THR A 78 -7.42 -64.13 49.87
N GLY A 79 -7.63 -62.81 49.76
CA GLY A 79 -7.98 -62.09 48.51
C GLY A 79 -9.47 -62.18 48.16
N ALA A 80 -10.01 -61.23 47.40
CA ALA A 80 -11.43 -61.25 47.00
C ALA A 80 -11.71 -62.37 45.99
N MET A 81 -10.76 -62.63 45.08
CA MET A 81 -10.77 -63.75 44.13
C MET A 81 -9.39 -64.42 44.13
N ARG A 82 -9.34 -65.75 44.27
CA ARG A 82 -8.07 -66.51 44.26
C ARG A 82 -8.17 -67.83 43.48
N ALA A 83 -7.15 -68.11 42.66
CA ALA A 83 -6.92 -69.40 42.00
C ALA A 83 -5.43 -69.74 41.96
N THR A 84 -5.06 -70.98 42.26
CA THR A 84 -3.68 -71.49 42.24
C THR A 84 -3.48 -72.78 41.46
N THR A 85 -4.52 -73.58 41.21
CA THR A 85 -4.38 -74.92 40.61
C THR A 85 -4.70 -74.98 39.11
N SER A 86 -5.45 -74.01 38.58
CA SER A 86 -5.87 -73.95 37.17
C SER A 86 -5.98 -72.52 36.64
N ALA A 87 -5.99 -72.35 35.32
CA ALA A 87 -6.23 -71.06 34.67
C ALA A 87 -7.70 -70.65 34.74
N TRP A 88 -7.95 -69.38 35.01
CA TRP A 88 -9.31 -68.81 35.04
C TRP A 88 -9.40 -67.52 34.24
N ALA A 89 -10.53 -67.33 33.55
CA ALA A 89 -10.94 -66.08 32.95
C ALA A 89 -11.97 -65.36 33.84
N LEU A 90 -11.59 -64.26 34.46
CA LEU A 90 -12.44 -63.46 35.34
C LEU A 90 -13.04 -62.27 34.58
N THR A 91 -14.36 -62.17 34.55
CA THR A 91 -15.10 -60.98 34.09
C THR A 91 -15.71 -60.24 35.28
N ASN A 92 -15.22 -59.04 35.60
CA ASN A 92 -15.75 -58.22 36.69
C ASN A 92 -16.67 -57.11 36.16
N ARG A 93 -17.97 -57.14 36.45
CA ARG A 93 -18.88 -55.98 36.24
C ARG A 93 -19.31 -55.29 37.55
N GLY A 94 -18.85 -55.80 38.68
CA GLY A 94 -19.18 -55.33 40.03
C GLY A 94 -18.02 -54.61 40.72
N SER A 95 -17.91 -54.79 42.04
CA SER A 95 -16.83 -54.24 42.87
C SER A 95 -16.07 -55.33 43.60
N LEU A 96 -14.75 -55.39 43.41
CA LEU A 96 -13.84 -56.29 44.11
C LEU A 96 -12.99 -55.49 45.11
N SER A 97 -12.90 -55.91 46.36
CA SER A 97 -11.98 -55.29 47.33
C SER A 97 -11.40 -56.23 48.38
N SER A 98 -10.15 -55.95 48.80
CA SER A 98 -9.46 -56.71 49.84
C SER A 98 -8.53 -55.78 50.63
N SER A 99 -8.46 -55.94 51.96
CA SER A 99 -7.68 -55.06 52.85
C SER A 99 -6.27 -55.57 53.19
N LEU A 100 -6.06 -56.89 53.24
CA LEU A 100 -4.83 -57.52 53.75
C LEU A 100 -4.14 -58.46 52.74
N ALA A 101 -4.71 -58.66 51.55
CA ALA A 101 -4.16 -59.52 50.50
C ALA A 101 -4.50 -59.00 49.11
N ASN A 102 -3.85 -59.54 48.08
CA ASN A 102 -4.14 -59.15 46.69
C ASN A 102 -5.62 -59.32 46.38
N THR A 103 -6.26 -58.30 45.79
CA THR A 103 -7.72 -58.34 45.56
C THR A 103 -8.09 -59.44 44.58
N VAL A 104 -7.34 -59.58 43.49
CA VAL A 104 -7.40 -60.71 42.56
C VAL A 104 -6.03 -61.38 42.51
N SER A 105 -5.98 -62.69 42.75
CA SER A 105 -4.74 -63.49 42.71
C SER A 105 -4.94 -64.76 41.89
N LEU A 106 -4.53 -64.76 40.61
CA LEU A 106 -4.64 -65.93 39.72
C LEU A 106 -3.23 -66.40 39.36
N SER A 107 -2.81 -67.55 39.89
CA SER A 107 -1.40 -67.95 39.83
C SER A 107 -1.03 -68.80 38.63
N PHE A 108 -1.99 -69.39 37.92
CA PHE A 108 -1.72 -70.31 36.81
C PHE A 108 -1.55 -69.56 35.47
N ALA A 109 -0.65 -70.05 34.62
CA ALA A 109 -0.38 -69.45 33.31
C ALA A 109 -1.62 -69.48 32.40
N GLY A 110 -1.86 -68.39 31.66
CA GLY A 110 -3.04 -68.26 30.80
C GLY A 110 -4.29 -67.69 31.48
N SER A 111 -4.19 -67.30 32.76
CA SER A 111 -5.29 -66.60 33.45
C SER A 111 -5.51 -65.20 32.87
N SER A 112 -6.76 -64.72 32.90
CA SER A 112 -7.13 -63.40 32.38
C SER A 112 -8.14 -62.67 33.28
N VAL A 113 -8.09 -61.34 33.25
CA VAL A 113 -9.02 -60.47 33.97
C VAL A 113 -9.58 -59.41 33.02
N SER A 114 -10.88 -59.45 32.76
CA SER A 114 -11.64 -58.43 32.03
C SER A 114 -12.44 -57.59 33.02
N ASN A 115 -12.03 -56.34 33.25
CA ASN A 115 -12.65 -55.44 34.22
C ASN A 115 -13.55 -54.40 33.54
N PHE A 116 -14.85 -54.44 33.88
CA PHE A 116 -15.86 -53.44 33.56
C PHE A 116 -16.32 -52.63 34.79
N GLY A 117 -15.88 -53.04 36.00
CA GLY A 117 -16.30 -52.48 37.27
C GLY A 117 -15.15 -51.83 38.05
N THR A 118 -15.16 -51.95 39.38
CA THR A 118 -14.11 -51.41 40.26
C THR A 118 -13.32 -52.53 40.93
N ILE A 119 -12.00 -52.45 40.92
CA ILE A 119 -11.10 -53.33 41.69
C ILE A 119 -10.24 -52.45 42.59
N THR A 120 -10.33 -52.62 43.90
CA THR A 120 -9.58 -51.82 44.88
C THR A 120 -8.77 -52.70 45.81
N ALA A 121 -7.50 -52.37 46.04
CA ALA A 121 -6.65 -53.03 47.04
C ALA A 121 -6.36 -52.13 48.24
N GLY A 122 -6.10 -52.77 49.39
CA GLY A 122 -5.66 -52.13 50.64
C GLY A 122 -4.21 -51.64 50.61
N SER A 123 -3.73 -51.19 51.77
CA SER A 123 -2.44 -50.48 51.92
C SER A 123 -1.19 -51.32 51.67
N VAL A 124 -1.30 -52.65 51.70
CA VAL A 124 -0.18 -53.60 51.64
C VAL A 124 -0.34 -54.67 50.55
N SER A 125 -1.27 -54.47 49.61
CA SER A 125 -1.58 -55.49 48.60
C SER A 125 -1.79 -54.93 47.19
N ASN A 126 -1.63 -55.81 46.20
CA ASN A 126 -1.86 -55.47 44.80
C ASN A 126 -3.34 -55.63 44.43
N ALA A 127 -3.84 -54.84 43.48
CA ALA A 127 -5.23 -55.04 43.01
C ALA A 127 -5.36 -56.32 42.17
N ILE A 128 -4.46 -56.53 41.23
CA ILE A 128 -4.40 -57.75 40.41
C ILE A 128 -2.99 -58.32 40.43
N ALA A 129 -2.86 -59.59 40.80
CA ALA A 129 -1.62 -60.36 40.74
C ALA A 129 -1.82 -61.62 39.87
N LEU A 130 -1.10 -61.68 38.74
CA LEU A 130 -1.08 -62.83 37.83
C LEU A 130 0.30 -63.51 37.85
N ALA A 131 0.46 -64.56 38.65
CA ALA A 131 1.80 -65.09 38.94
C ALA A 131 2.46 -65.78 37.74
N GLY A 132 1.72 -66.59 36.97
CA GLY A 132 2.20 -67.38 35.84
C GLY A 132 2.25 -66.65 34.49
N GLY A 133 2.10 -65.33 34.47
CA GLY A 133 1.76 -64.56 33.26
C GLY A 133 0.24 -64.42 33.09
N GLY A 134 -0.21 -63.87 31.96
CA GLY A 134 -1.64 -63.69 31.68
C GLY A 134 -2.00 -62.31 31.15
N SER A 135 -3.30 -62.00 31.07
CA SER A 135 -3.80 -60.75 30.52
C SER A 135 -4.73 -59.98 31.48
N VAL A 136 -4.65 -58.65 31.44
CA VAL A 136 -5.61 -57.76 32.08
C VAL A 136 -6.16 -56.79 31.05
N ASP A 137 -7.49 -56.71 30.93
CA ASP A 137 -8.19 -55.78 30.07
C ASP A 137 -9.11 -54.88 30.90
N ASN A 138 -8.73 -53.62 31.06
CA ASN A 138 -9.49 -52.62 31.82
C ASN A 138 -10.32 -51.75 30.87
N GLN A 139 -11.62 -51.97 30.88
CA GLN A 139 -12.56 -51.40 29.93
C GLN A 139 -12.91 -49.94 30.25
N ALA A 140 -13.53 -49.25 29.29
CA ALA A 140 -13.93 -47.86 29.45
C ALA A 140 -14.88 -47.68 30.66
N GLY A 141 -14.59 -46.70 31.51
CA GLY A 141 -15.32 -46.43 32.76
C GLY A 141 -14.99 -47.35 33.93
N ALA A 142 -14.19 -48.41 33.71
CA ALA A 142 -13.72 -49.31 34.76
C ALA A 142 -12.52 -48.71 35.52
N THR A 143 -12.38 -49.06 36.79
CA THR A 143 -11.36 -48.50 37.68
C THR A 143 -10.57 -49.59 38.39
N ILE A 144 -9.24 -49.48 38.39
CA ILE A 144 -8.33 -50.33 39.17
C ILE A 144 -7.47 -49.43 40.07
N ASN A 145 -7.64 -49.56 41.38
CA ASN A 145 -6.95 -48.73 42.37
C ASN A 145 -6.16 -49.59 43.36
N SER A 146 -4.93 -49.19 43.67
CA SER A 146 -4.10 -49.89 44.68
C SER A 146 -3.16 -48.94 45.40
N ALA A 147 -2.86 -49.23 46.66
CA ALA A 147 -1.81 -48.53 47.40
C ALA A 147 -0.38 -48.99 47.02
N LEU A 148 -0.25 -50.25 46.58
CA LEU A 148 0.96 -50.83 45.99
C LEU A 148 0.80 -50.93 44.45
N SER A 149 0.97 -52.09 43.82
CA SER A 149 0.77 -52.23 42.37
C SER A 149 -0.70 -52.47 42.04
N ALA A 150 -1.26 -51.70 41.12
CA ALA A 150 -2.59 -51.99 40.57
C ALA A 150 -2.57 -53.29 39.77
N ILE A 151 -1.53 -53.50 38.96
CA ILE A 151 -1.36 -54.71 38.18
C ILE A 151 0.08 -55.21 38.34
N MET A 152 0.22 -56.47 38.73
CA MET A 152 1.51 -57.13 38.85
C MET A 152 1.46 -58.51 38.18
N ILE A 153 2.25 -58.71 37.12
CA ILE A 153 2.29 -59.94 36.33
C ILE A 153 3.70 -60.55 36.34
N GLY A 154 3.76 -61.88 36.49
CA GLY A 154 5.00 -62.66 36.39
C GLY A 154 5.79 -62.70 37.70
N ILE A 155 5.14 -62.92 38.85
CA ILE A 155 5.84 -63.22 40.11
C ILE A 155 5.12 -64.29 40.93
N PRO A 156 5.81 -65.31 41.48
CA PRO A 156 7.24 -65.61 41.36
C PRO A 156 7.62 -66.42 40.10
N THR A 157 6.65 -66.90 39.33
CA THR A 157 6.85 -67.73 38.14
C THR A 157 7.09 -66.88 36.89
N ALA A 158 8.01 -67.32 36.03
CA ALA A 158 8.28 -66.63 34.76
C ALA A 158 7.08 -66.77 33.80
N GLY A 159 6.60 -65.64 33.27
CA GLY A 159 5.52 -65.60 32.29
C GLY A 159 5.30 -64.18 31.77
N ALA A 160 5.18 -64.03 30.44
CA ALA A 160 4.90 -62.74 29.83
C ALA A 160 3.47 -62.28 30.12
N GLY A 161 3.28 -60.97 30.27
CA GLY A 161 1.97 -60.38 30.54
C GLY A 161 1.44 -59.51 29.40
N SER A 162 0.13 -59.31 29.33
CA SER A 162 -0.47 -58.24 28.53
C SER A 162 -1.43 -57.40 29.36
N VAL A 163 -1.38 -56.09 29.18
CA VAL A 163 -2.30 -55.13 29.81
C VAL A 163 -2.88 -54.25 28.73
N THR A 164 -4.20 -54.25 28.59
CA THR A 164 -4.94 -53.30 27.75
C THR A 164 -5.76 -52.39 28.67
N ASN A 165 -5.71 -51.08 28.45
CA ASN A 165 -6.42 -50.10 29.27
C ASN A 165 -7.13 -49.04 28.41
N VAL A 166 -8.44 -48.90 28.62
CA VAL A 166 -9.28 -47.76 28.18
C VAL A 166 -9.92 -47.07 29.41
N GLY A 167 -9.86 -47.69 30.59
CA GLY A 167 -10.36 -47.17 31.85
C GLY A 167 -9.32 -46.40 32.67
N THR A 168 -9.53 -46.37 33.99
CA THR A 168 -8.65 -45.66 34.93
C THR A 168 -7.86 -46.64 35.80
N ILE A 169 -6.54 -46.50 35.83
CA ILE A 169 -5.63 -47.21 36.73
C ILE A 169 -4.91 -46.17 37.58
N THR A 170 -5.14 -46.17 38.89
CA THR A 170 -4.62 -45.11 39.78
C THR A 170 -3.97 -45.65 41.05
N GLN A 171 -2.87 -45.01 41.45
CA GLN A 171 -2.18 -45.28 42.71
C GLN A 171 -2.82 -44.49 43.86
N THR A 172 -3.07 -45.14 45.00
CA THR A 172 -3.54 -44.48 46.24
C THR A 172 -2.47 -44.39 47.34
N GLY A 173 -1.36 -45.12 47.19
CA GLY A 173 -0.17 -45.11 48.07
C GLY A 173 1.07 -44.62 47.32
N THR A 174 2.29 -44.88 47.81
CA THR A 174 3.52 -44.30 47.22
C THR A 174 4.60 -45.33 46.85
N ALA A 175 4.30 -46.63 46.94
CA ALA A 175 5.28 -47.70 46.77
C ALA A 175 4.93 -48.67 45.62
N GLY A 176 5.97 -49.18 44.96
CA GLY A 176 5.87 -50.16 43.86
C GLY A 176 5.55 -49.52 42.51
N ASP A 177 5.80 -50.27 41.44
CA ASP A 177 5.38 -49.89 40.09
C ASP A 177 3.87 -50.08 39.95
N LEU A 178 3.14 -49.10 39.41
CA LEU A 178 1.68 -49.15 39.35
C LEU A 178 1.19 -50.28 38.42
N VAL A 179 1.79 -50.38 37.23
CA VAL A 179 1.64 -51.51 36.30
C VAL A 179 3.00 -52.15 36.08
N SER A 180 3.17 -53.40 36.53
CA SER A 180 4.45 -54.13 36.49
C SER A 180 4.32 -55.44 35.73
N LEU A 181 5.03 -55.54 34.59
CA LEU A 181 5.24 -56.79 33.84
C LEU A 181 6.67 -57.29 34.04
N ARG A 182 6.93 -58.14 35.03
CA ARG A 182 8.32 -58.42 35.44
C ARG A 182 9.13 -59.22 34.43
N PHE A 183 8.50 -60.12 33.68
CA PHE A 183 9.16 -61.01 32.73
C PHE A 183 8.88 -60.69 31.25
N GLY A 184 8.73 -59.39 30.95
CA GLY A 184 8.35 -58.92 29.61
C GLY A 184 6.84 -58.99 29.35
N GLY A 185 6.42 -58.43 28.22
CA GLY A 185 5.03 -58.32 27.83
C GLY A 185 4.71 -57.07 27.03
N ILE A 186 3.41 -56.80 26.91
CA ILE A 186 2.86 -55.66 26.18
C ILE A 186 1.93 -54.86 27.08
N VAL A 187 2.12 -53.55 27.16
CA VAL A 187 1.16 -52.61 27.75
C VAL A 187 0.59 -51.73 26.65
N THR A 188 -0.72 -51.77 26.46
CA THR A 188 -1.46 -50.95 25.50
C THR A 188 -2.43 -50.04 26.25
N ASN A 189 -2.09 -48.76 26.39
CA ASN A 189 -3.00 -47.75 26.93
C ASN A 189 -3.69 -47.03 25.77
N LEU A 190 -4.95 -47.33 25.53
CA LEU A 190 -5.74 -46.81 24.42
C LEU A 190 -6.22 -45.37 24.69
N PHE A 191 -6.75 -44.72 23.65
CA PHE A 191 -7.30 -43.37 23.77
C PHE A 191 -8.39 -43.30 24.85
N GLY A 192 -8.32 -42.30 25.73
CA GLY A 192 -9.19 -42.16 26.91
C GLY A 192 -8.73 -42.94 28.15
N GLY A 193 -7.82 -43.91 28.01
CA GLY A 193 -7.23 -44.64 29.12
C GLY A 193 -6.27 -43.79 29.95
N THR A 194 -6.36 -43.89 31.28
CA THR A 194 -5.47 -43.18 32.21
C THR A 194 -4.73 -44.15 33.13
N ILE A 195 -3.41 -43.95 33.26
CA ILE A 195 -2.53 -44.65 34.21
C ILE A 195 -1.80 -43.57 35.00
N THR A 196 -2.19 -43.36 36.27
CA THR A 196 -1.69 -42.26 37.09
C THR A 196 -1.06 -42.76 38.39
N ALA A 197 0.24 -42.55 38.51
CA ALA A 197 1.03 -42.88 39.68
C ALA A 197 1.53 -41.61 40.41
N ASN A 198 1.83 -41.77 41.69
CA ASN A 198 2.45 -40.78 42.58
C ASN A 198 3.54 -41.43 43.45
N ASN A 199 4.16 -42.50 42.95
CA ASN A 199 5.14 -43.33 43.66
C ASN A 199 6.59 -42.89 43.36
N SER A 200 7.55 -43.36 44.15
CA SER A 200 8.99 -43.14 43.87
C SER A 200 9.59 -44.18 42.89
N SER A 201 8.75 -44.88 42.12
CA SER A 201 9.10 -45.95 41.17
C SER A 201 8.52 -45.60 39.79
N ASN A 202 7.73 -46.46 39.13
CA ASN A 202 7.26 -46.20 37.77
C ASN A 202 5.72 -46.28 37.66
N ALA A 203 5.13 -45.53 36.72
CA ALA A 203 3.71 -45.74 36.40
C ALA A 203 3.52 -47.03 35.58
N VAL A 204 4.39 -47.28 34.60
CA VAL A 204 4.46 -48.52 33.85
C VAL A 204 5.89 -49.05 33.85
N ALA A 205 6.10 -50.29 34.26
CA ALA A 205 7.39 -50.99 34.19
C ALA A 205 7.25 -52.33 33.45
N VAL A 206 8.01 -52.47 32.35
CA VAL A 206 8.15 -53.73 31.62
C VAL A 206 9.57 -54.25 31.76
N GLY A 207 9.72 -55.31 32.55
CA GLY A 207 10.98 -55.91 32.97
C GLY A 207 11.54 -56.96 32.00
N GLN A 208 12.30 -57.90 32.55
CA GLN A 208 13.19 -58.82 31.84
C GLN A 208 12.46 -59.90 31.02
N GLY A 209 12.40 -59.81 29.69
CA GLY A 209 11.77 -60.85 28.84
C GLY A 209 12.07 -60.73 27.34
N ALA A 210 11.51 -61.64 26.52
CA ALA A 210 11.74 -61.65 25.07
C ALA A 210 10.98 -60.54 24.31
N SER A 211 9.79 -60.13 24.80
CA SER A 211 8.98 -59.05 24.23
C SER A 211 8.79 -57.94 25.26
N ARG A 212 9.03 -56.68 24.88
CA ARG A 212 8.94 -55.52 25.78
C ARG A 212 8.34 -54.35 25.01
N THR A 213 7.03 -54.20 25.08
CA THR A 213 6.32 -53.22 24.25
C THR A 213 5.40 -52.35 25.10
N VAL A 214 5.48 -51.03 24.90
CA VAL A 214 4.51 -50.07 25.43
C VAL A 214 3.93 -49.28 24.27
N ILE A 215 2.60 -49.32 24.13
CA ILE A 215 1.84 -48.52 23.15
C ILE A 215 0.91 -47.61 23.93
N ASN A 216 1.06 -46.30 23.76
CA ASN A 216 0.26 -45.30 24.45
C ASN A 216 -0.44 -44.37 23.47
N SER A 217 -1.76 -44.33 23.56
CA SER A 217 -2.65 -43.34 22.95
C SER A 217 -3.48 -42.57 23.98
N GLY A 218 -3.37 -42.94 25.26
CA GLY A 218 -4.00 -42.27 26.40
C GLY A 218 -2.98 -41.48 27.23
N THR A 219 -3.22 -41.40 28.54
CA THR A 219 -2.36 -40.67 29.48
C THR A 219 -1.65 -41.61 30.46
N ILE A 220 -0.32 -41.55 30.50
CA ILE A 220 0.53 -42.22 31.49
C ILE A 220 1.31 -41.14 32.25
N ILE A 221 1.08 -41.01 33.55
CA ILE A 221 1.71 -39.97 34.37
C ILE A 221 2.25 -40.56 35.66
N ASN A 222 3.48 -40.20 36.03
CA ASN A 222 4.00 -40.35 37.38
C ASN A 222 4.37 -39.00 38.00
N THR A 223 3.66 -38.60 39.05
CA THR A 223 3.84 -37.33 39.77
C THR A 223 4.70 -37.44 41.03
N GLY A 224 5.24 -38.63 41.34
CA GLY A 224 6.03 -38.86 42.54
C GLY A 224 7.40 -38.15 42.54
N THR A 225 8.20 -38.42 43.55
CA THR A 225 9.55 -37.85 43.72
C THR A 225 10.64 -38.89 43.44
N ASN A 226 11.91 -38.48 43.35
CA ASN A 226 13.08 -39.36 43.11
C ASN A 226 13.10 -39.97 41.69
N PHE A 227 13.11 -41.30 41.55
CA PHE A 227 13.19 -42.04 40.28
C PHE A 227 11.81 -42.30 39.64
N ALA A 228 10.92 -41.31 39.74
CA ALA A 228 9.53 -41.40 39.29
C ALA A 228 9.40 -41.31 37.76
N ALA A 229 9.56 -42.43 37.03
CA ALA A 229 9.38 -42.45 35.58
C ALA A 229 7.92 -42.70 35.18
N GLY A 230 7.51 -42.14 34.04
CA GLY A 230 6.23 -42.48 33.41
C GLY A 230 6.26 -43.92 32.90
N VAL A 231 7.20 -44.21 32.00
CA VAL A 231 7.42 -45.54 31.44
C VAL A 231 8.86 -45.99 31.67
N LEU A 232 9.01 -47.21 32.16
CA LEU A 232 10.28 -47.91 32.30
C LEU A 232 10.27 -49.19 31.47
N VAL A 233 11.26 -49.36 30.61
CA VAL A 233 11.55 -50.63 29.94
C VAL A 233 12.99 -51.05 30.24
N GLN A 234 13.19 -52.24 30.83
CA GLN A 234 14.52 -52.64 31.31
C GLN A 234 14.95 -54.00 30.78
N GLY A 235 16.20 -54.09 30.30
CA GLY A 235 17.01 -55.30 30.21
C GLY A 235 17.09 -56.08 28.88
N GLY A 236 16.73 -55.44 27.76
CA GLY A 236 16.74 -56.04 26.42
C GLY A 236 16.08 -55.13 25.38
N ALA A 237 16.02 -55.59 24.13
CA ALA A 237 15.40 -54.82 23.04
C ALA A 237 13.94 -54.51 23.38
N SER A 238 13.55 -53.25 23.20
CA SER A 238 12.26 -52.73 23.66
C SER A 238 11.63 -51.85 22.59
N THR A 239 10.30 -51.78 22.58
CA THR A 239 9.53 -50.91 21.70
C THR A 239 8.65 -49.99 22.53
N VAL A 240 8.74 -48.68 22.28
CA VAL A 240 7.85 -47.68 22.88
C VAL A 240 7.23 -46.85 21.77
N THR A 241 5.90 -46.85 21.70
CA THR A 241 5.13 -46.07 20.74
C THR A 241 4.16 -45.16 21.49
N ASN A 242 4.33 -43.85 21.34
CA ASN A 242 3.41 -42.85 21.85
C ASN A 242 2.72 -42.16 20.66
N THR A 243 1.43 -42.39 20.48
CA THR A 243 0.67 -41.85 19.33
C THR A 243 0.32 -40.38 19.55
N ALA A 244 -0.27 -39.72 18.54
CA ALA A 244 -0.53 -38.27 18.56
C ALA A 244 -1.39 -37.79 19.75
N THR A 245 -2.29 -38.62 20.26
CA THR A 245 -3.11 -38.30 21.44
C THR A 245 -2.44 -38.70 22.76
N GLY A 246 -1.34 -39.44 22.69
CA GLY A 246 -0.63 -40.01 23.81
C GLY A 246 0.17 -38.97 24.58
N ARG A 247 0.02 -39.00 25.91
CA ARG A 247 0.84 -38.23 26.85
C ARG A 247 1.56 -39.16 27.80
N ILE A 248 2.89 -39.09 27.83
CA ILE A 248 3.74 -39.78 28.81
C ILE A 248 4.49 -38.73 29.63
N SER A 249 4.31 -38.73 30.95
CA SER A 249 4.95 -37.78 31.84
C SER A 249 5.52 -38.48 33.06
N GLY A 250 6.73 -38.12 33.45
CA GLY A 250 7.29 -38.53 34.73
C GLY A 250 8.03 -37.38 35.39
N ALA A 251 8.01 -37.33 36.71
CA ALA A 251 8.76 -36.34 37.47
C ALA A 251 10.28 -36.56 37.39
N PHE A 252 10.76 -37.74 36.98
CA PHE A 252 12.19 -38.01 36.70
C PHE A 252 12.46 -38.16 35.20
N ASN A 253 11.91 -39.21 34.56
CA ASN A 253 11.90 -39.35 33.11
C ASN A 253 10.47 -39.56 32.62
N GLY A 254 10.13 -39.04 31.44
CA GLY A 254 8.93 -39.48 30.73
C GLY A 254 9.07 -40.96 30.36
N VAL A 255 10.14 -41.28 29.63
CA VAL A 255 10.52 -42.65 29.27
C VAL A 255 11.95 -42.93 29.68
N TYR A 256 12.16 -44.02 30.41
CA TYR A 256 13.49 -44.54 30.74
C TYR A 256 13.66 -45.96 30.20
N ALA A 257 14.62 -46.12 29.28
CA ALA A 257 15.00 -47.40 28.70
C ALA A 257 16.39 -47.79 29.18
N SER A 258 16.45 -48.60 30.25
CA SER A 258 17.70 -49.05 30.86
C SER A 258 18.09 -50.44 30.35
N ALA A 259 18.82 -50.50 29.24
CA ALA A 259 19.35 -51.73 28.66
C ALA A 259 20.65 -51.47 27.89
N SER A 260 21.44 -52.52 27.65
CA SER A 260 22.55 -52.51 26.67
C SER A 260 22.09 -52.70 25.22
N ALA A 261 20.82 -53.11 25.04
CA ALA A 261 20.18 -53.41 23.77
C ALA A 261 19.41 -52.20 23.22
N PRO A 262 19.23 -52.10 21.90
CA PRO A 262 18.62 -50.93 21.26
C PRO A 262 17.12 -50.79 21.57
N LEU A 263 16.67 -49.55 21.69
CA LEU A 263 15.26 -49.15 21.79
C LEU A 263 14.72 -48.81 20.38
N THR A 264 13.55 -49.35 20.03
CA THR A 264 12.74 -48.85 18.92
C THR A 264 11.69 -47.90 19.48
N PHE A 265 11.78 -46.62 19.11
CA PHE A 265 10.99 -45.56 19.71
C PHE A 265 10.27 -44.73 18.65
N THR A 266 8.96 -44.52 18.85
CA THR A 266 8.15 -43.62 18.03
C THR A 266 7.33 -42.70 18.93
N ASN A 267 7.41 -41.40 18.69
CA ASN A 267 6.60 -40.40 19.39
C ASN A 267 5.95 -39.43 18.41
N ASP A 268 4.62 -39.44 18.40
CA ASP A 268 3.78 -38.45 17.72
C ASP A 268 3.05 -37.53 18.73
N GLY A 269 3.02 -37.92 20.01
CA GLY A 269 2.36 -37.19 21.09
C GLY A 269 3.32 -36.38 21.96
N LEU A 270 2.98 -36.23 23.23
CA LEU A 270 3.80 -35.50 24.21
C LEU A 270 4.53 -36.47 25.16
N ILE A 271 5.84 -36.34 25.23
CA ILE A 271 6.66 -36.95 26.29
C ILE A 271 7.40 -35.85 27.04
N GLU A 272 7.29 -35.86 28.37
CA GLU A 272 7.94 -34.84 29.17
C GLU A 272 8.48 -35.33 30.50
N SER A 273 9.56 -34.68 30.93
CA SER A 273 10.00 -34.69 32.32
C SER A 273 9.64 -33.38 32.99
N THR A 274 8.92 -33.46 34.10
CA THR A 274 8.32 -32.30 34.80
C THR A 274 9.04 -31.90 36.08
N GLY A 275 10.06 -32.66 36.48
CA GLY A 275 10.82 -32.37 37.69
C GLY A 275 11.84 -31.25 37.53
N ALA A 276 12.00 -30.42 38.57
CA ALA A 276 12.79 -29.18 38.48
C ALA A 276 14.30 -29.33 38.78
N THR A 277 14.80 -30.47 39.29
CA THR A 277 16.21 -30.59 39.75
C THR A 277 16.87 -31.95 39.47
N GLY A 278 18.07 -31.97 38.87
CA GLY A 278 18.85 -33.20 38.60
C GLY A 278 18.77 -33.68 37.14
N ALA A 279 19.41 -34.81 36.82
CA ALA A 279 19.52 -35.37 35.46
C ALA A 279 18.20 -35.95 34.91
N ARG A 280 17.14 -35.14 34.89
CA ARG A 280 15.76 -35.51 34.60
C ARG A 280 15.42 -35.37 33.12
N ARG A 281 15.90 -36.34 32.33
CA ARG A 281 15.74 -36.31 30.86
C ARG A 281 14.31 -36.68 30.48
N ALA A 282 13.75 -36.11 29.42
CA ALA A 282 12.40 -36.50 28.99
C ALA A 282 12.38 -37.93 28.47
N VAL A 283 13.37 -38.27 27.62
CA VAL A 283 13.63 -39.63 27.16
C VAL A 283 15.09 -39.98 27.41
N GLU A 284 15.33 -41.09 28.11
CA GLU A 284 16.68 -41.62 28.35
C GLU A 284 16.79 -43.05 27.82
N ALA A 285 17.69 -43.27 26.87
CA ALA A 285 17.96 -44.57 26.28
C ALA A 285 19.44 -44.93 26.36
N THR A 286 19.80 -45.70 27.39
CA THR A 286 21.20 -46.08 27.62
C THR A 286 21.73 -47.07 26.57
N GLY A 287 20.83 -47.80 25.91
CA GLY A 287 21.14 -48.83 24.92
C GLY A 287 21.28 -48.33 23.49
N GLY A 288 20.96 -47.06 23.24
CA GLY A 288 20.85 -46.51 21.88
C GLY A 288 19.60 -47.03 21.15
N GLY A 289 19.65 -47.09 19.82
CA GLY A 289 18.54 -47.59 18.98
C GLY A 289 17.99 -46.58 17.97
N THR A 290 16.76 -46.79 17.53
CA THR A 290 16.10 -45.99 16.47
C THR A 290 14.97 -45.18 17.07
N PHE A 291 15.01 -43.87 16.87
CA PHE A 291 14.06 -42.90 17.40
C PHE A 291 13.40 -42.15 16.26
N VAL A 292 12.08 -42.11 16.23
CA VAL A 292 11.28 -41.28 15.33
C VAL A 292 10.42 -40.36 16.18
N ASN A 293 10.61 -39.05 16.05
CA ASN A 293 9.82 -38.05 16.76
C ASN A 293 9.12 -37.11 15.78
N THR A 294 7.79 -37.20 15.69
CA THR A 294 6.92 -36.23 15.02
C THR A 294 6.17 -35.34 16.03
N GLY A 295 6.14 -35.75 17.31
CA GLY A 295 5.50 -35.04 18.41
C GLY A 295 6.44 -34.11 19.19
N THR A 296 6.18 -33.96 20.49
CA THR A 296 6.97 -33.13 21.41
C THR A 296 7.69 -33.96 22.46
N ILE A 297 9.00 -33.78 22.58
CA ILE A 297 9.83 -34.28 23.68
C ILE A 297 10.39 -33.09 24.44
N ARG A 298 10.12 -32.99 25.75
CA ARG A 298 10.52 -31.80 26.54
C ARG A 298 11.00 -32.12 27.95
N SER A 299 12.20 -31.65 28.30
CA SER A 299 12.70 -31.62 29.67
C SER A 299 12.86 -30.18 30.16
N ILE A 300 12.40 -29.90 31.38
CA ILE A 300 12.57 -28.57 32.00
C ILE A 300 13.87 -28.40 32.81
N ALA A 301 14.63 -29.48 33.03
CA ALA A 301 15.78 -29.46 33.94
C ALA A 301 17.05 -30.11 33.38
N SER A 302 16.96 -30.87 32.28
CA SER A 302 18.08 -31.63 31.71
C SER A 302 17.95 -31.74 30.19
N ASP A 303 18.57 -32.76 29.60
CA ASP A 303 18.46 -33.05 28.17
C ASP A 303 17.02 -33.45 27.78
N GLY A 304 16.56 -33.05 26.61
CA GLY A 304 15.30 -33.54 26.04
C GLY A 304 15.39 -35.04 25.77
N LEU A 305 16.36 -35.42 24.94
CA LEU A 305 16.66 -36.80 24.56
C LEU A 305 18.12 -37.15 24.86
N TYR A 306 18.34 -38.31 25.48
CA TYR A 306 19.68 -38.85 25.73
C TYR A 306 19.88 -40.25 25.15
N LEU A 307 20.97 -40.44 24.40
CA LEU A 307 21.39 -41.74 23.87
C LEU A 307 22.79 -42.11 24.39
N GLY A 308 22.89 -43.23 25.10
CA GLY A 308 24.16 -43.72 25.67
C GLY A 308 25.01 -44.60 24.75
N ARG A 309 24.49 -45.00 23.59
CA ARG A 309 25.13 -45.92 22.61
C ARG A 309 24.78 -45.52 21.18
N ALA A 310 25.18 -46.34 20.21
CA ALA A 310 24.88 -46.15 18.80
C ALA A 310 23.38 -46.05 18.52
N GLY A 311 22.99 -45.18 17.60
CA GLY A 311 21.58 -44.98 17.28
C GLY A 311 21.31 -43.92 16.23
N THR A 312 20.08 -43.92 15.72
CA THR A 312 19.58 -42.96 14.75
C THR A 312 18.39 -42.22 15.37
N VAL A 313 18.41 -40.90 15.31
CA VAL A 313 17.30 -40.04 15.70
C VAL A 313 16.78 -39.36 14.45
N THR A 314 15.54 -39.64 14.07
CA THR A 314 14.82 -38.91 13.03
C THR A 314 13.79 -38.01 13.70
N ASN A 315 13.94 -36.71 13.51
CA ASN A 315 13.04 -35.71 14.05
C ASN A 315 12.28 -35.00 12.93
N SER A 316 10.99 -34.80 13.12
CA SER A 316 10.11 -33.90 12.36
C SER A 316 9.16 -33.14 13.28
N GLY A 317 9.35 -33.26 14.60
CA GLY A 317 8.62 -32.55 15.64
C GLY A 317 9.53 -31.67 16.51
N THR A 318 9.14 -31.45 17.76
CA THR A 318 9.88 -30.61 18.71
C THR A 318 10.68 -31.46 19.70
N VAL A 319 11.97 -31.13 19.87
CA VAL A 319 12.79 -31.62 20.98
C VAL A 319 13.37 -30.43 21.74
N SER A 320 13.12 -30.38 23.04
CA SER A 320 13.56 -29.30 23.92
C SER A 320 14.14 -29.83 25.21
N GLY A 321 15.28 -29.28 25.63
CA GLY A 321 15.87 -29.53 26.93
C GLY A 321 16.52 -28.27 27.48
N ALA A 322 16.53 -28.16 28.81
CA ALA A 322 17.15 -27.03 29.51
C ALA A 322 18.68 -27.04 29.44
N VAL A 323 19.29 -28.22 29.21
CA VAL A 323 20.75 -28.37 29.03
C VAL A 323 21.06 -28.56 27.54
N ASN A 324 20.60 -29.67 26.96
CA ASN A 324 20.68 -29.95 25.52
C ASN A 324 19.30 -30.36 25.01
N ALA A 325 18.95 -30.02 23.77
CA ALA A 325 17.83 -30.67 23.10
C ALA A 325 18.09 -32.19 23.01
N ILE A 326 19.29 -32.55 22.54
CA ILE A 326 19.72 -33.94 22.38
C ILE A 326 21.16 -34.07 22.89
N ASN A 327 21.44 -35.15 23.62
CA ASN A 327 22.75 -35.47 24.15
C ASN A 327 23.17 -36.90 23.76
N PHE A 328 24.22 -36.99 22.96
CA PHE A 328 24.87 -38.22 22.54
C PHE A 328 26.11 -38.47 23.42
N ALA A 329 26.14 -39.61 24.11
CA ALA A 329 27.20 -39.90 25.09
C ALA A 329 28.02 -41.13 24.74
N GLY A 330 29.34 -41.05 24.92
CA GLY A 330 30.28 -42.13 24.69
C GLY A 330 30.77 -42.25 23.23
N ASN A 331 31.71 -43.16 23.01
CA ASN A 331 32.37 -43.38 21.72
C ASN A 331 31.58 -44.39 20.85
N PHE A 332 30.54 -43.92 20.18
CA PHE A 332 29.71 -44.73 19.28
C PHE A 332 29.30 -43.92 18.05
N ALA A 333 28.90 -44.62 16.99
CA ALA A 333 28.37 -43.98 15.79
C ALA A 333 26.88 -43.61 15.95
N ARG A 334 26.51 -42.36 15.64
CA ARG A 334 25.12 -41.90 15.67
C ARG A 334 24.79 -40.99 14.51
N THR A 335 23.49 -40.93 14.22
CA THR A 335 22.97 -40.09 13.15
C THR A 335 21.76 -39.32 13.65
N LEU A 336 21.80 -38.00 13.49
CA LEU A 336 20.64 -37.13 13.68
C LEU A 336 20.11 -36.74 12.30
N ASN A 337 18.96 -37.28 11.94
CA ASN A 337 18.20 -36.87 10.77
C ASN A 337 17.20 -35.78 11.19
N LEU A 338 17.30 -34.61 10.59
CA LEU A 338 16.29 -33.55 10.71
C LEU A 338 15.45 -33.54 9.45
N ASP A 339 14.15 -33.73 9.58
CA ASP A 339 13.18 -33.64 8.49
C ASP A 339 12.27 -32.41 8.70
N THR A 340 11.42 -32.14 7.71
CA THR A 340 10.47 -31.04 7.67
C THR A 340 9.63 -30.99 8.94
N GLY A 341 9.62 -29.83 9.61
CA GLY A 341 8.94 -29.63 10.89
C GLY A 341 9.84 -29.78 12.12
N SER A 342 11.10 -30.20 11.95
CA SER A 342 12.07 -30.25 13.04
C SER A 342 12.22 -28.92 13.76
N THR A 343 12.08 -28.94 15.09
CA THR A 343 12.37 -27.81 15.96
C THR A 343 13.24 -28.28 17.13
N LEU A 344 14.45 -27.72 17.24
CA LEU A 344 15.39 -28.01 18.32
C LEU A 344 15.58 -26.78 19.21
N THR A 345 15.21 -26.92 20.48
CA THR A 345 15.40 -25.88 21.50
C THR A 345 16.47 -26.32 22.50
N GLY A 346 17.68 -25.76 22.35
CA GLY A 346 18.88 -26.13 23.09
C GLY A 346 19.97 -26.68 22.17
N ASN A 347 21.17 -26.92 22.72
CA ASN A 347 22.28 -27.50 21.97
C ASN A 347 22.02 -28.96 21.61
N VAL A 348 22.71 -29.45 20.59
CA VAL A 348 22.83 -30.87 20.26
C VAL A 348 24.27 -31.27 20.54
N GLN A 349 24.48 -31.99 21.63
CA GLN A 349 25.80 -32.44 22.04
C GLN A 349 26.13 -33.79 21.39
N GLY A 350 27.13 -33.80 20.51
CA GLY A 350 27.77 -35.02 19.99
C GLY A 350 28.62 -35.71 21.05
N GLY A 351 28.86 -37.01 20.84
CA GLY A 351 29.70 -37.82 21.71
C GLY A 351 31.18 -37.69 21.37
N SER A 352 31.98 -38.64 21.86
CA SER A 352 33.39 -38.77 21.49
C SER A 352 33.59 -39.79 20.36
N GLY A 353 32.51 -40.10 19.62
CA GLY A 353 32.46 -41.12 18.58
C GLY A 353 32.35 -40.49 17.20
N THR A 354 31.53 -41.07 16.32
CA THR A 354 31.24 -40.49 15.01
C THR A 354 29.77 -40.11 14.94
N ASP A 355 29.48 -38.83 15.03
CA ASP A 355 28.16 -38.23 15.05
C ASP A 355 27.93 -37.46 13.74
N ALA A 356 26.88 -37.85 13.01
CA ALA A 356 26.52 -37.28 11.71
C ALA A 356 25.20 -36.51 11.80
N LEU A 357 25.18 -35.29 11.24
CA LEU A 357 23.96 -34.53 11.00
C LEU A 357 23.52 -34.78 9.56
N VAL A 358 22.28 -35.23 9.38
CA VAL A 358 21.67 -35.44 8.08
C VAL A 358 20.44 -34.53 7.97
N LEU A 359 20.44 -33.67 6.96
CA LEU A 359 19.32 -32.80 6.66
C LEU A 359 18.45 -33.44 5.59
N LEU A 360 17.26 -33.85 6.00
CA LEU A 360 16.18 -34.40 5.18
C LEU A 360 15.09 -33.33 5.01
N GLY A 361 14.19 -33.47 4.04
CA GLY A 361 13.07 -32.54 3.88
C GLY A 361 13.50 -31.07 3.75
N SER A 362 12.80 -30.15 4.42
CA SER A 362 13.13 -28.73 4.40
C SER A 362 13.09 -28.06 5.78
N GLY A 363 13.93 -27.06 6.01
CA GLY A 363 13.95 -26.34 7.28
C GLY A 363 15.01 -25.24 7.38
N SER A 364 15.14 -24.66 8.57
CA SER A 364 16.21 -23.73 8.91
C SER A 364 16.73 -24.04 10.30
N GLU A 365 18.06 -23.94 10.49
CA GLU A 365 18.68 -24.20 11.79
C GLU A 365 19.96 -23.38 11.99
N ASP A 366 20.27 -23.09 13.25
CA ASP A 366 21.55 -22.51 13.63
C ASP A 366 22.59 -23.63 13.78
N ILE A 367 23.59 -23.66 12.91
CA ILE A 367 24.63 -24.70 12.93
C ILE A 367 25.53 -24.63 14.16
N GLY A 368 25.57 -23.49 14.86
CA GLY A 368 26.29 -23.34 16.12
C GLY A 368 25.72 -24.18 17.27
N LYS A 369 24.49 -24.72 17.12
CA LYS A 369 23.89 -25.63 18.11
C LYS A 369 24.49 -27.04 18.08
N PHE A 370 25.12 -27.46 16.98
CA PHE A 370 25.64 -28.82 16.83
C PHE A 370 27.10 -28.88 17.27
N LEU A 371 27.32 -29.39 18.48
CA LEU A 371 28.63 -29.46 19.12
C LEU A 371 29.24 -30.84 18.92
N ALA A 372 30.51 -30.91 18.54
CA ALA A 372 31.24 -32.18 18.34
C ALA A 372 30.54 -33.12 17.32
N PHE A 373 30.14 -32.57 16.18
CA PHE A 373 29.70 -33.36 15.03
C PHE A 373 30.84 -33.51 14.02
N GLU A 374 31.03 -34.72 13.50
CA GLU A 374 32.06 -35.01 12.52
C GLU A 374 31.62 -34.60 11.12
N SER A 375 30.36 -34.83 10.77
CA SER A 375 29.88 -34.64 9.40
C SER A 375 28.50 -34.03 9.29
N LEU A 376 28.29 -33.31 8.19
CA LEU A 376 27.00 -32.81 7.72
C LEU A 376 26.71 -33.38 6.33
N SER A 377 25.53 -33.95 6.15
CA SER A 377 25.04 -34.45 4.87
C SER A 377 23.66 -33.89 4.54
N MET A 378 23.54 -33.10 3.48
CA MET A 378 22.26 -32.62 2.96
C MET A 378 21.72 -33.58 1.90
N GLN A 379 20.55 -34.14 2.16
CA GLN A 379 19.85 -35.13 1.32
C GLN A 379 18.35 -34.76 1.10
N GLY A 380 17.91 -33.62 1.64
CA GLY A 380 16.53 -33.17 1.59
C GLY A 380 16.17 -32.37 0.34
N ALA A 381 15.14 -31.53 0.47
CA ALA A 381 14.70 -30.58 -0.54
C ALA A 381 15.39 -29.21 -0.38
N SER A 382 15.24 -28.52 0.75
CA SER A 382 15.91 -27.22 0.97
C SER A 382 16.16 -26.88 2.43
N TRP A 383 17.40 -26.52 2.77
CA TRP A 383 17.78 -26.09 4.12
C TRP A 383 18.52 -24.76 4.13
N GLN A 384 18.22 -23.92 5.12
CA GLN A 384 18.99 -22.71 5.42
C GLN A 384 19.76 -22.89 6.73
N LEU A 385 21.07 -22.70 6.68
CA LEU A 385 21.97 -22.80 7.82
C LEU A 385 22.57 -21.45 8.18
N ASP A 386 22.30 -21.02 9.41
CA ASP A 386 22.73 -19.74 9.98
C ASP A 386 23.70 -19.99 11.16
N GLY A 387 24.31 -18.93 11.72
CA GLY A 387 25.21 -19.06 12.87
C GLY A 387 26.59 -19.62 12.51
N ALA A 388 27.40 -20.02 13.49
CA ALA A 388 28.79 -20.46 13.28
C ALA A 388 29.01 -21.89 13.80
N GLY A 389 29.29 -22.83 12.91
CA GLY A 389 29.44 -24.25 13.23
C GLY A 389 30.67 -24.89 12.58
N ALA A 390 31.14 -25.99 13.17
CA ALA A 390 32.30 -26.74 12.69
C ALA A 390 32.00 -28.24 12.61
N PHE A 391 32.40 -28.86 11.50
CA PHE A 391 32.35 -30.29 11.26
C PHE A 391 33.75 -30.83 11.03
N SER A 392 34.20 -31.75 11.88
CA SER A 392 35.62 -32.15 11.92
C SER A 392 36.08 -33.03 10.76
N SER A 393 35.16 -33.59 9.97
CA SER A 393 35.48 -34.50 8.85
C SER A 393 35.07 -33.95 7.48
N SER A 394 33.78 -33.75 7.21
CA SER A 394 33.30 -33.32 5.89
C SER A 394 31.90 -32.72 5.92
N VAL A 395 31.61 -31.90 4.90
CA VAL A 395 30.26 -31.47 4.54
C VAL A 395 29.97 -31.98 3.12
N SER A 396 28.80 -32.57 2.92
CA SER A 396 28.36 -33.07 1.62
C SER A 396 26.92 -32.65 1.33
N VAL A 397 26.68 -32.08 0.14
CA VAL A 397 25.33 -31.81 -0.37
C VAL A 397 25.07 -32.81 -1.49
N GLN A 398 24.32 -33.86 -1.17
CA GLN A 398 24.05 -34.98 -2.08
C GLN A 398 22.86 -34.68 -2.99
N SER A 399 21.82 -34.06 -2.43
CA SER A 399 20.62 -33.63 -3.14
C SER A 399 19.98 -32.42 -2.48
N GLY A 400 19.15 -31.70 -3.25
CA GLY A 400 18.43 -30.51 -2.78
C GLY A 400 19.33 -29.29 -2.62
N ALA A 401 18.79 -28.23 -2.03
CA ALA A 401 19.46 -26.95 -1.91
C ALA A 401 19.88 -26.63 -0.47
N LEU A 402 21.17 -26.36 -0.27
CA LEU A 402 21.71 -25.84 0.98
C LEU A 402 22.04 -24.36 0.83
N SER A 403 21.40 -23.50 1.61
CA SER A 403 21.71 -22.08 1.71
C SER A 403 22.49 -21.81 2.99
N VAL A 404 23.71 -21.28 2.89
CA VAL A 404 24.53 -20.92 4.06
C VAL A 404 24.53 -19.41 4.21
N SER A 405 24.00 -18.89 5.32
CA SER A 405 24.10 -17.47 5.67
C SER A 405 25.11 -17.21 6.80
N GLY A 406 25.45 -18.26 7.55
CA GLY A 406 26.40 -18.25 8.66
C GLY A 406 27.85 -18.55 8.25
N THR A 407 28.66 -19.00 9.22
CA THR A 407 30.04 -19.49 8.99
C THR A 407 30.11 -21.00 9.19
N MET A 408 30.49 -21.73 8.14
CA MET A 408 30.65 -23.18 8.19
C MET A 408 32.13 -23.56 8.04
N THR A 409 32.64 -24.31 9.01
CA THR A 409 34.03 -24.81 8.99
C THR A 409 34.05 -26.32 8.82
N SER A 410 34.83 -26.81 7.85
CA SER A 410 35.13 -28.22 7.67
C SER A 410 36.47 -28.40 6.96
N PRO A 411 37.06 -29.61 6.96
CA PRO A 411 38.21 -29.89 6.08
C PRO A 411 37.85 -29.80 4.60
N THR A 412 36.67 -30.29 4.22
CA THR A 412 36.17 -30.30 2.83
C THR A 412 34.66 -30.06 2.78
N THR A 413 34.21 -29.43 1.69
CA THR A 413 32.79 -29.28 1.35
C THR A 413 32.59 -29.73 -0.08
N THR A 414 31.71 -30.72 -0.29
CA THR A 414 31.45 -31.31 -1.61
C THR A 414 29.99 -31.15 -2.00
N ILE A 415 29.74 -30.64 -3.22
CA ILE A 415 28.40 -30.49 -3.79
C ILE A 415 28.28 -31.50 -4.92
N GLN A 416 27.48 -32.54 -4.72
CA GLN A 416 27.31 -33.62 -5.70
C GLN A 416 26.37 -33.19 -6.83
N THR A 417 26.26 -33.98 -7.90
CA THR A 417 25.52 -33.65 -9.13
C THR A 417 24.07 -33.19 -8.92
N ASN A 418 23.38 -33.71 -7.89
CA ASN A 418 22.00 -33.34 -7.57
C ASN A 418 21.89 -32.32 -6.44
N GLY A 419 23.01 -31.89 -5.87
CA GLY A 419 23.11 -30.90 -4.82
C GLY A 419 23.20 -29.48 -5.37
N THR A 420 22.64 -28.53 -4.62
CA THR A 420 22.73 -27.10 -4.89
C THR A 420 23.25 -26.38 -3.66
N LEU A 421 24.19 -25.45 -3.83
CA LEU A 421 24.71 -24.60 -2.75
C LEU A 421 24.49 -23.12 -3.08
N GLY A 422 24.00 -22.35 -2.10
CA GLY A 422 23.87 -20.90 -2.21
C GLY A 422 23.99 -20.22 -0.85
N GLY A 423 23.56 -18.94 -0.79
CA GLY A 423 23.49 -18.15 0.43
C GLY A 423 24.44 -16.94 0.44
N THR A 424 24.62 -16.35 1.61
CA THR A 424 25.38 -15.10 1.84
C THR A 424 26.52 -15.25 2.84
N GLY A 425 26.72 -16.46 3.34
CA GLY A 425 27.63 -16.76 4.45
C GLY A 425 29.09 -16.97 4.03
N THR A 426 29.85 -17.63 4.90
CA THR A 426 31.25 -17.98 4.70
C THR A 426 31.49 -19.47 4.89
N ILE A 427 32.16 -20.10 3.93
CA ILE A 427 32.60 -21.50 3.99
C ILE A 427 34.12 -21.52 4.07
N MET A 428 34.66 -21.95 5.21
CA MET A 428 36.10 -21.85 5.51
C MET A 428 36.96 -22.93 4.83
N SER A 429 36.35 -23.79 4.02
CA SER A 429 36.96 -24.95 3.37
C SER A 429 37.05 -24.78 1.85
N THR A 430 37.76 -25.69 1.19
CA THR A 430 37.64 -25.85 -0.26
C THR A 430 36.26 -26.43 -0.59
N VAL A 431 35.55 -25.76 -1.49
CA VAL A 431 34.25 -26.19 -2.02
C VAL A 431 34.48 -26.84 -3.39
N SER A 432 34.24 -28.15 -3.49
CA SER A 432 34.28 -28.89 -4.76
C SER A 432 32.86 -29.14 -5.27
N VAL A 433 32.57 -28.71 -6.50
CA VAL A 433 31.21 -28.68 -7.05
C VAL A 433 31.11 -29.54 -8.30
N ALA A 434 30.27 -30.58 -8.25
CA ALA A 434 29.78 -31.31 -9.42
C ALA A 434 28.28 -31.03 -9.69
N GLY A 435 27.59 -30.38 -8.76
CA GLY A 435 26.19 -29.95 -8.87
C GLY A 435 26.04 -28.49 -9.27
N THR A 436 25.16 -27.77 -8.57
CA THR A 436 24.83 -26.37 -8.84
C THR A 436 25.32 -25.42 -7.74
N LEU A 437 25.90 -24.29 -8.13
CA LEU A 437 25.99 -23.09 -7.30
C LEU A 437 24.87 -22.12 -7.66
N LEU A 438 24.15 -21.63 -6.65
CA LEU A 438 23.06 -20.67 -6.81
C LEU A 438 23.54 -19.28 -6.37
N GLY A 439 23.59 -18.34 -7.31
CA GLY A 439 24.03 -16.96 -7.08
C GLY A 439 22.94 -15.95 -7.43
N MET A 440 22.77 -14.93 -6.60
CA MET A 440 21.79 -13.86 -6.83
C MET A 440 22.45 -12.50 -6.67
N GLN A 441 22.24 -11.59 -7.62
CA GLN A 441 22.78 -10.23 -7.58
C GLN A 441 22.42 -9.53 -6.27
N GLY A 442 23.40 -8.88 -5.64
CA GLY A 442 23.26 -8.27 -4.31
C GLY A 442 23.71 -9.18 -3.16
N GLN A 443 23.87 -10.49 -3.40
CA GLN A 443 24.32 -11.48 -2.44
C GLN A 443 25.72 -11.99 -2.80
N THR A 444 26.51 -12.32 -1.78
CA THR A 444 27.85 -12.87 -1.95
C THR A 444 28.06 -14.03 -0.99
N LEU A 445 28.26 -15.24 -1.52
CA LEU A 445 28.73 -16.38 -0.73
C LEU A 445 30.27 -16.37 -0.74
N THR A 446 30.89 -16.37 0.43
CA THR A 446 32.35 -16.40 0.56
C THR A 446 32.84 -17.83 0.79
N MET A 447 33.94 -18.22 0.14
CA MET A 447 34.56 -19.53 0.32
C MET A 447 36.08 -19.48 0.29
N ALA A 448 36.75 -20.45 0.94
CA ALA A 448 38.21 -20.46 1.01
C ALA A 448 38.85 -20.75 -0.35
N SER A 449 38.40 -21.78 -1.06
CA SER A 449 38.78 -22.08 -2.44
C SER A 449 37.61 -22.73 -3.16
N LEU A 450 37.56 -22.64 -4.49
CA LEU A 450 36.49 -23.19 -5.31
C LEU A 450 37.05 -24.06 -6.43
N ASP A 451 36.50 -25.27 -6.53
CA ASP A 451 36.82 -26.23 -7.58
C ASP A 451 35.54 -26.65 -8.31
N LEU A 452 35.31 -26.11 -9.50
CA LEU A 452 34.20 -26.50 -10.37
C LEU A 452 34.62 -27.71 -11.21
N ALA A 453 33.87 -28.80 -11.11
CA ALA A 453 34.10 -30.00 -11.91
C ALA A 453 33.46 -29.88 -13.31
N PRO A 454 33.90 -30.69 -14.28
CA PRO A 454 33.22 -30.81 -15.56
C PRO A 454 31.74 -31.17 -15.37
N GLY A 455 30.84 -30.32 -15.87
CA GLY A 455 29.39 -30.48 -15.74
C GLY A 455 28.76 -29.77 -14.54
N ALA A 456 29.55 -29.10 -13.69
CA ALA A 456 29.03 -28.18 -12.69
C ALA A 456 28.22 -27.03 -13.34
N ARG A 457 27.28 -26.48 -12.59
CA ARG A 457 26.44 -25.36 -13.02
C ARG A 457 26.53 -24.19 -12.06
N ILE A 458 26.60 -22.98 -12.58
CA ILE A 458 26.30 -21.76 -11.83
C ILE A 458 24.95 -21.25 -12.33
N ASP A 459 23.94 -21.25 -11.46
CA ASP A 459 22.64 -20.65 -11.74
C ASP A 459 22.65 -19.23 -11.15
N ALA A 460 22.80 -18.24 -12.04
CA ALA A 460 22.91 -16.83 -11.68
C ALA A 460 21.61 -16.08 -11.97
N THR A 461 21.06 -15.40 -10.96
CA THR A 461 20.01 -14.40 -11.13
C THR A 461 20.61 -13.01 -11.09
N LEU A 462 20.62 -12.33 -12.23
CA LEU A 462 21.34 -11.07 -12.44
C LEU A 462 20.37 -9.90 -12.59
N GLY A 463 20.59 -8.84 -11.81
CA GLY A 463 19.84 -7.57 -11.87
C GLY A 463 20.57 -6.55 -12.74
N ALA A 464 20.77 -5.32 -12.26
CA ALA A 464 21.67 -4.37 -12.93
C ALA A 464 23.14 -4.88 -12.94
N PRO A 465 23.93 -4.59 -14.00
CA PRO A 465 25.37 -4.87 -14.04
C PRO A 465 26.08 -4.38 -12.78
N GLY A 466 27.01 -5.17 -12.23
CA GLY A 466 27.56 -4.99 -10.88
C GLY A 466 29.00 -5.50 -10.73
N THR A 467 29.84 -4.85 -9.90
CA THR A 467 31.18 -5.39 -9.51
C THR A 467 31.15 -6.25 -8.26
N GLN A 468 30.04 -6.30 -7.53
CA GLN A 468 29.86 -7.23 -6.42
C GLN A 468 29.78 -8.67 -6.97
N PRO A 469 30.67 -9.58 -6.54
CA PRO A 469 30.62 -10.96 -6.98
C PRO A 469 29.45 -11.72 -6.35
N LEU A 470 28.89 -12.67 -7.10
CA LEU A 470 27.98 -13.68 -6.54
C LEU A 470 28.75 -14.62 -5.58
N PHE A 471 30.00 -14.92 -5.92
CA PHE A 471 30.88 -15.79 -5.15
C PHE A 471 32.25 -15.12 -4.92
N ASN A 472 32.64 -14.99 -3.65
CA ASN A 472 33.95 -14.46 -3.27
C ASN A 472 34.86 -15.61 -2.81
N VAL A 473 35.85 -15.95 -3.64
CA VAL A 473 36.81 -17.03 -3.39
C VAL A 473 38.09 -16.43 -2.82
N THR A 474 38.38 -16.63 -1.54
CA THR A 474 39.57 -15.97 -0.95
C THR A 474 40.91 -16.56 -1.42
N GLY A 475 40.90 -17.79 -1.94
CA GLY A 475 42.06 -18.56 -2.40
C GLY A 475 41.96 -18.94 -3.89
N ALA A 476 42.40 -20.15 -4.22
CA ALA A 476 42.49 -20.63 -5.61
C ALA A 476 41.10 -20.93 -6.21
N LEU A 477 41.00 -20.74 -7.53
CA LEU A 477 39.81 -21.03 -8.33
C LEU A 477 40.16 -21.99 -9.47
N VAL A 478 39.46 -23.12 -9.55
CA VAL A 478 39.39 -23.97 -10.77
C VAL A 478 38.04 -23.70 -11.42
N LEU A 479 38.07 -23.20 -12.65
CA LEU A 479 36.89 -22.79 -13.42
C LEU A 479 36.59 -23.84 -14.49
N ASP A 480 35.38 -24.40 -14.47
CA ASP A 480 34.85 -25.39 -15.41
C ASP A 480 33.31 -25.31 -15.41
N GLY A 481 32.63 -26.09 -16.26
CA GLY A 481 31.18 -26.24 -16.24
C GLY A 481 30.43 -25.18 -17.05
N SER A 482 29.22 -24.80 -16.61
CA SER A 482 28.35 -23.87 -17.33
C SER A 482 27.68 -22.82 -16.44
N LEU A 483 27.46 -21.62 -16.99
CA LEU A 483 26.76 -20.49 -16.38
C LEU A 483 25.36 -20.35 -17.00
N ASN A 484 24.34 -20.58 -16.19
CA ASN A 484 22.94 -20.33 -16.52
C ASN A 484 22.52 -18.95 -16.00
N ILE A 485 21.83 -18.19 -16.83
CA ILE A 485 21.51 -16.78 -16.56
C ILE A 485 20.00 -16.60 -16.53
N SER A 486 19.52 -16.03 -15.43
CA SER A 486 18.14 -15.57 -15.26
C SER A 486 18.12 -14.07 -15.01
N ALA A 487 17.20 -13.36 -15.65
CA ALA A 487 17.09 -11.91 -15.56
C ALA A 487 16.22 -11.48 -14.38
N ALA A 488 16.74 -10.58 -13.55
CA ALA A 488 16.00 -9.81 -12.57
C ALA A 488 15.83 -8.35 -13.06
N THR A 489 15.16 -7.52 -12.26
CA THR A 489 14.95 -6.11 -12.59
C THR A 489 16.28 -5.38 -12.82
N GLY A 490 16.39 -4.67 -13.94
CA GLY A 490 17.60 -3.91 -14.32
C GLY A 490 18.59 -4.70 -15.19
N PHE A 491 18.35 -5.98 -15.45
CA PHE A 491 19.17 -6.78 -16.35
C PHE A 491 19.16 -6.25 -17.78
N GLY A 492 20.34 -6.27 -18.40
CA GLY A 492 20.55 -5.85 -19.78
C GLY A 492 22.03 -5.91 -20.16
N PRO A 493 22.43 -5.25 -21.26
CA PRO A 493 23.83 -5.23 -21.68
C PRO A 493 24.79 -4.74 -20.58
N GLY A 494 26.05 -5.16 -20.57
CA GLY A 494 27.08 -4.71 -19.64
C GLY A 494 27.81 -5.84 -18.94
N VAL A 495 28.67 -5.47 -18.00
CA VAL A 495 29.58 -6.40 -17.31
C VAL A 495 29.10 -6.73 -15.89
N TYR A 496 29.00 -8.01 -15.57
CA TYR A 496 28.54 -8.55 -14.29
C TYR A 496 29.66 -9.36 -13.63
N ARG A 497 30.00 -9.06 -12.38
CA ARG A 497 30.94 -9.88 -11.61
C ARG A 497 30.26 -11.16 -11.15
N ILE A 498 30.73 -12.30 -11.64
CA ILE A 498 30.23 -13.61 -11.21
C ILE A 498 31.07 -14.12 -10.04
N LEU A 499 32.40 -14.15 -10.20
CA LEU A 499 33.34 -14.56 -9.16
C LEU A 499 34.44 -13.53 -8.94
N SER A 500 34.89 -13.38 -7.70
CA SER A 500 36.19 -12.78 -7.38
C SER A 500 37.08 -13.85 -6.74
N TYR A 501 38.38 -13.83 -7.03
CA TYR A 501 39.33 -14.80 -6.47
C TYR A 501 40.65 -14.15 -6.01
N GLY A 502 41.22 -14.65 -4.91
CA GLY A 502 42.47 -14.14 -4.32
C GLY A 502 43.73 -14.94 -4.66
N GLY A 503 43.59 -16.18 -5.13
CA GLY A 503 44.68 -17.10 -5.48
C GLY A 503 44.92 -17.27 -6.98
N GLY A 504 45.51 -18.39 -7.39
CA GLY A 504 45.69 -18.73 -8.80
C GLY A 504 44.37 -19.18 -9.46
N LEU A 505 44.20 -18.83 -10.74
CA LEU A 505 43.12 -19.32 -11.60
C LEU A 505 43.63 -20.48 -12.46
N THR A 506 42.94 -21.62 -12.38
CA THR A 506 43.01 -22.69 -13.40
C THR A 506 41.77 -22.59 -14.26
N ASP A 507 41.92 -22.07 -15.48
CA ASP A 507 40.80 -21.81 -16.39
C ASP A 507 40.65 -22.97 -17.39
N ASN A 508 39.67 -23.86 -17.16
CA ASN A 508 39.28 -24.90 -18.11
C ASN A 508 38.12 -24.44 -19.02
N GLY A 509 37.65 -23.19 -18.87
CA GLY A 509 36.50 -22.63 -19.56
C GLY A 509 35.20 -22.73 -18.77
N LEU A 510 34.37 -21.69 -18.83
CA LEU A 510 32.99 -21.69 -18.31
C LEU A 510 32.03 -21.40 -19.46
N ASP A 511 31.30 -22.42 -19.90
CA ASP A 511 30.38 -22.28 -21.02
C ASP A 511 29.13 -21.50 -20.61
N ILE A 512 28.50 -20.80 -21.56
CA ILE A 512 27.16 -20.24 -21.34
C ILE A 512 26.12 -21.34 -21.55
N GLY A 513 25.33 -21.61 -20.51
CA GLY A 513 24.25 -22.58 -20.54
C GLY A 513 22.93 -21.96 -21.00
N SER A 514 21.94 -21.89 -20.11
CA SER A 514 20.67 -21.25 -20.41
C SER A 514 20.74 -19.72 -20.26
N VAL A 515 19.95 -19.01 -21.05
CA VAL A 515 19.88 -17.54 -21.08
C VAL A 515 18.43 -17.06 -20.98
N PRO A 516 18.19 -15.80 -20.59
CA PRO A 516 16.84 -15.24 -20.48
C PRO A 516 16.04 -15.35 -21.78
N ALA A 517 14.73 -15.53 -21.66
CA ALA A 517 13.82 -15.59 -22.80
C ALA A 517 13.92 -14.32 -23.66
N GLY A 518 14.01 -14.48 -24.98
CA GLY A 518 14.19 -13.38 -25.93
C GLY A 518 15.64 -12.99 -26.21
N THR A 519 16.62 -13.67 -25.60
CA THR A 519 18.06 -13.50 -25.85
C THR A 519 18.68 -14.80 -26.38
N ILE A 520 19.90 -14.75 -26.90
CA ILE A 520 20.63 -15.92 -27.41
C ILE A 520 22.02 -16.03 -26.79
N VAL A 521 22.57 -17.24 -26.74
CA VAL A 521 23.90 -17.51 -26.13
C VAL A 521 25.02 -16.62 -26.69
N ALA A 522 24.97 -16.29 -27.99
CA ALA A 522 25.96 -15.43 -28.65
C ALA A 522 25.99 -13.98 -28.12
N GLU A 523 25.00 -13.56 -27.33
CA GLU A 523 24.94 -12.26 -26.66
C GLU A 523 25.64 -12.25 -25.30
N TYR A 524 26.28 -13.35 -24.91
CA TYR A 524 26.91 -13.53 -23.61
C TYR A 524 28.32 -14.09 -23.77
N THR A 525 29.27 -13.57 -23.01
CA THR A 525 30.66 -14.04 -23.04
C THR A 525 31.25 -13.98 -21.65
N VAL A 526 31.95 -15.05 -21.24
CA VAL A 526 32.70 -15.07 -19.99
C VAL A 526 34.05 -14.40 -20.20
N GLN A 527 34.39 -13.51 -19.27
CA GLN A 527 35.66 -12.78 -19.23
C GLN A 527 36.51 -13.27 -18.05
N THR A 528 37.70 -13.77 -18.33
CA THR A 528 38.68 -14.21 -17.31
C THR A 528 40.00 -13.45 -17.38
N ALA A 529 40.18 -12.57 -18.37
CA ALA A 529 41.42 -11.81 -18.57
C ALA A 529 41.69 -10.74 -17.50
N VAL A 530 40.70 -10.34 -16.71
CA VAL A 530 40.90 -9.40 -15.59
C VAL A 530 41.38 -10.17 -14.37
N PRO A 531 42.63 -9.95 -13.88
CA PRO A 531 43.17 -10.72 -12.76
C PRO A 531 42.29 -10.63 -11.51
N GLY A 532 42.05 -11.77 -10.87
CA GLY A 532 41.22 -11.87 -9.66
C GLY A 532 39.72 -11.84 -9.90
N GLN A 533 39.25 -11.86 -11.15
CA GLN A 533 37.84 -11.72 -11.50
C GLN A 533 37.39 -12.72 -12.58
N VAL A 534 36.14 -13.16 -12.48
CA VAL A 534 35.40 -13.78 -13.58
C VAL A 534 34.13 -12.98 -13.79
N ASN A 535 33.98 -12.42 -14.99
CA ASN A 535 32.83 -11.60 -15.35
C ASN A 535 31.99 -12.27 -16.43
N LEU A 536 30.72 -11.93 -16.45
CA LEU A 536 29.84 -12.11 -17.59
C LEU A 536 29.73 -10.77 -18.33
N VAL A 537 30.01 -10.77 -19.62
CA VAL A 537 29.71 -9.66 -20.51
C VAL A 537 28.42 -9.99 -21.25
N SER A 538 27.41 -9.14 -21.11
CA SER A 538 26.16 -9.24 -21.84
C SER A 538 26.08 -8.14 -22.90
N THR A 539 25.70 -8.51 -24.12
CA THR A 539 25.27 -7.60 -25.18
C THR A 539 23.80 -7.85 -25.54
N ALA A 540 23.02 -8.40 -24.60
CA ALA A 540 21.64 -8.83 -24.80
C ALA A 540 20.83 -7.85 -25.65
N THR A 541 20.19 -8.33 -26.72
CA THR A 541 19.38 -7.56 -27.68
C THR A 541 20.12 -6.51 -28.52
N LEU A 542 21.45 -6.43 -28.40
CA LEU A 542 22.31 -5.54 -29.20
C LEU A 542 23.10 -6.34 -30.24
N PRO A 543 23.61 -5.68 -31.31
CA PRO A 543 24.51 -6.33 -32.25
C PRO A 543 25.67 -7.03 -31.53
N THR A 544 25.88 -8.30 -31.85
CA THR A 544 26.92 -9.13 -31.22
C THR A 544 28.23 -9.05 -31.99
N GLY A 545 29.33 -9.00 -31.25
CA GLY A 545 30.69 -9.11 -31.75
C GLY A 545 31.71 -8.73 -30.68
N PRO A 546 32.99 -9.05 -30.90
CA PRO A 546 33.94 -9.16 -29.79
C PRO A 546 34.52 -7.82 -29.33
N PHE A 547 34.61 -6.78 -30.18
CA PHE A 547 35.42 -5.59 -29.93
C PHE A 547 34.61 -4.42 -29.35
N ASN A 548 34.20 -4.57 -28.09
CA ASN A 548 33.36 -3.61 -27.37
C ASN A 548 34.12 -2.81 -26.29
N PHE A 549 35.37 -3.15 -25.99
CA PHE A 549 36.11 -2.58 -24.86
C PHE A 549 37.08 -1.48 -25.31
N TRP A 550 37.02 -0.33 -24.67
CA TRP A 550 37.95 0.77 -24.94
C TRP A 550 39.31 0.49 -24.30
N ASP A 551 40.37 0.59 -25.08
CA ASP A 551 41.73 0.23 -24.66
C ASP A 551 42.75 1.37 -24.77
N GLY A 552 42.32 2.51 -25.32
CA GLY A 552 43.15 3.70 -25.47
C GLY A 552 44.28 3.52 -26.50
N ALA A 553 45.13 4.55 -26.60
CA ALA A 553 46.19 4.64 -27.61
C ALA A 553 47.60 4.76 -27.00
N ALA A 554 47.77 4.48 -25.70
CA ALA A 554 49.07 4.56 -25.06
C ALA A 554 50.02 3.47 -25.60
N ALA A 555 51.31 3.80 -25.66
CA ALA A 555 52.31 2.87 -26.18
C ALA A 555 52.39 1.61 -25.29
N GLY A 556 52.13 0.45 -25.89
CA GLY A 556 52.12 -0.84 -25.19
C GLY A 556 50.74 -1.37 -24.79
N ASN A 557 49.67 -0.61 -25.03
CA ASN A 557 48.30 -1.09 -24.78
C ASN A 557 47.86 -2.12 -25.84
N ALA A 558 48.23 -1.92 -27.10
CA ALA A 558 47.76 -2.79 -28.17
C ALA A 558 48.22 -4.26 -28.03
N ASP A 559 47.27 -5.19 -28.22
CA ASP A 559 47.45 -6.64 -28.32
C ASP A 559 48.16 -7.29 -27.11
N ASN A 560 47.98 -6.73 -25.92
CA ASN A 560 48.75 -7.10 -24.72
C ASN A 560 48.02 -8.06 -23.76
N ARG A 561 46.78 -8.47 -24.07
CA ARG A 561 45.88 -9.30 -23.22
C ARG A 561 45.42 -8.62 -21.94
N VAL A 562 45.39 -7.30 -21.93
CA VAL A 562 44.89 -6.46 -20.85
C VAL A 562 43.91 -5.46 -21.45
N ILE A 563 42.91 -5.04 -20.68
CA ILE A 563 42.03 -3.93 -21.06
C ILE A 563 42.47 -2.74 -20.23
N ASP A 564 43.26 -1.84 -20.82
CA ASP A 564 43.96 -0.75 -20.17
C ASP A 564 43.10 0.51 -20.02
N GLY A 565 42.36 0.84 -21.08
CA GLY A 565 41.61 2.10 -21.18
C GLY A 565 42.51 3.32 -21.43
N GLY A 566 42.14 4.48 -20.88
CA GLY A 566 42.90 5.72 -21.01
C GLY A 566 42.47 6.59 -22.19
N SER A 567 43.38 7.42 -22.69
CA SER A 567 43.08 8.40 -23.75
C SER A 567 43.36 7.86 -25.15
N GLY A 568 42.61 8.31 -26.15
CA GLY A 568 42.77 7.87 -27.55
C GLY A 568 41.71 8.44 -28.49
N THR A 569 41.75 8.01 -29.76
CA THR A 569 40.81 8.45 -30.80
C THR A 569 39.77 7.37 -31.10
N TRP A 570 38.48 7.71 -31.04
CA TRP A 570 37.40 6.85 -31.51
C TRP A 570 37.01 7.28 -32.92
N SER A 571 37.36 6.47 -33.92
CA SER A 571 36.94 6.64 -35.31
C SER A 571 36.46 5.30 -35.89
N ALA A 572 35.94 5.32 -37.12
CA ALA A 572 35.55 4.11 -37.85
C ALA A 572 36.72 3.15 -38.16
N THR A 573 37.97 3.59 -37.98
CA THR A 573 39.16 2.80 -38.37
C THR A 573 40.25 2.72 -37.31
N ALA A 574 40.20 3.51 -36.24
CA ALA A 574 41.25 3.55 -35.23
C ALA A 574 41.27 2.28 -34.37
N ALA A 575 42.46 1.68 -34.20
CA ALA A 575 42.67 0.44 -33.46
C ALA A 575 42.78 0.63 -31.94
N ASN A 576 41.76 1.24 -31.33
CA ASN A 576 41.71 1.52 -29.87
C ASN A 576 40.59 0.75 -29.16
N TRP A 577 39.93 -0.18 -29.85
CA TRP A 577 38.94 -1.09 -29.29
C TRP A 577 39.49 -2.50 -29.22
N THR A 578 39.25 -3.22 -28.13
CA THR A 578 39.76 -4.57 -27.92
C THR A 578 38.65 -5.55 -27.60
N ASP A 579 38.98 -6.84 -27.70
CA ASP A 579 38.07 -7.92 -27.36
C ASP A 579 37.90 -8.06 -25.84
N VAL A 580 37.04 -8.99 -25.42
CA VAL A 580 36.80 -9.26 -23.99
C VAL A 580 38.06 -9.64 -23.20
N ASN A 581 39.13 -10.07 -23.89
CA ASN A 581 40.38 -10.52 -23.30
C ASN A 581 41.53 -9.53 -23.43
N GLY A 582 41.33 -8.36 -24.06
CA GLY A 582 42.43 -7.44 -24.39
C GLY A 582 43.41 -7.99 -25.43
N ALA A 583 43.03 -9.06 -26.16
CA ALA A 583 43.99 -9.85 -26.93
C ALA A 583 44.29 -9.26 -28.31
N LEU A 584 43.34 -8.52 -28.88
CA LEU A 584 43.46 -7.93 -30.22
C LEU A 584 42.81 -6.55 -30.26
N ASN A 585 43.52 -5.57 -30.79
CA ASN A 585 43.05 -4.20 -30.97
C ASN A 585 42.65 -3.92 -32.42
N THR A 586 41.47 -3.32 -32.59
CA THR A 586 40.89 -2.95 -33.88
C THR A 586 39.93 -1.77 -33.74
N ALA A 587 39.29 -1.38 -34.83
CA ALA A 587 38.13 -0.48 -34.78
C ALA A 587 36.95 -1.18 -34.10
N MET A 588 36.00 -0.41 -33.55
CA MET A 588 34.81 -0.97 -32.92
C MET A 588 34.08 -1.90 -33.90
N ALA A 589 33.88 -3.15 -33.49
CA ALA A 589 33.20 -4.16 -34.28
C ALA A 589 32.40 -5.08 -33.35
N PRO A 590 31.05 -5.08 -33.46
CA PRO A 590 30.26 -4.53 -34.56
C PRO A 590 30.10 -3.01 -34.46
N GLN A 591 29.76 -2.37 -35.58
CA GLN A 591 29.41 -0.96 -35.63
C GLN A 591 27.99 -0.80 -36.22
N PRO A 592 26.98 -0.34 -35.45
CA PRO A 592 27.06 0.12 -34.07
C PRO A 592 27.28 -1.02 -33.05
N GLY A 593 28.11 -0.77 -32.04
CA GLY A 593 28.38 -1.69 -30.92
C GLY A 593 27.99 -1.09 -29.57
N PHE A 594 28.09 -1.87 -28.50
CA PHE A 594 27.91 -1.39 -27.12
C PHE A 594 29.28 -0.99 -26.55
N ALA A 595 29.53 0.32 -26.43
CA ALA A 595 30.83 0.84 -26.03
C ALA A 595 31.08 0.66 -24.52
N ILE A 596 32.08 -0.12 -24.13
CA ILE A 596 32.43 -0.36 -22.73
C ILE A 596 33.75 0.35 -22.40
N PHE A 597 33.65 1.36 -21.55
CA PHE A 597 34.76 2.09 -20.98
C PHE A 597 35.02 1.56 -19.58
N GLN A 598 36.05 0.73 -19.44
CA GLN A 598 36.48 0.13 -18.18
C GLN A 598 37.98 0.40 -17.93
N SER A 599 38.44 0.15 -16.71
CA SER A 599 39.84 0.41 -16.30
C SER A 599 40.17 1.91 -16.20
N ALA A 600 41.28 2.39 -16.75
CA ALA A 600 41.73 3.76 -16.53
C ALA A 600 40.88 4.78 -17.30
N GLY A 601 40.33 5.79 -16.62
CA GLY A 601 39.63 6.91 -17.26
C GLY A 601 40.56 7.76 -18.13
N GLY A 602 40.01 8.40 -19.16
CA GLY A 602 40.77 9.27 -20.06
C GLY A 602 39.91 10.05 -21.06
N SER A 603 40.59 10.81 -21.93
CA SER A 603 39.96 11.58 -23.00
C SER A 603 39.78 10.73 -24.25
N VAL A 604 38.53 10.56 -24.68
CA VAL A 604 38.14 9.83 -25.89
C VAL A 604 37.74 10.84 -26.96
N THR A 605 38.60 11.05 -27.95
CA THR A 605 38.37 12.01 -29.04
C THR A 605 37.67 11.31 -30.20
N VAL A 606 36.41 11.66 -30.44
CA VAL A 606 35.61 11.18 -31.57
C VAL A 606 36.07 11.90 -32.85
N ASP A 607 36.43 11.12 -33.87
CA ASP A 607 36.83 11.61 -35.19
C ASP A 607 35.98 10.96 -36.29
N ASN A 608 35.19 11.79 -36.98
CA ASN A 608 34.33 11.33 -38.08
C ASN A 608 34.96 11.47 -39.48
N SER A 609 36.23 11.91 -39.58
CA SER A 609 36.89 12.16 -40.87
C SER A 609 37.01 10.90 -41.76
N LEU A 610 37.01 9.72 -41.14
CA LEU A 610 37.10 8.41 -41.81
C LEU A 610 35.79 7.61 -41.76
N GLY A 611 34.67 8.25 -41.41
CA GLY A 611 33.36 7.62 -41.33
C GLY A 611 32.60 8.02 -40.07
N ALA A 612 31.27 7.84 -40.06
CA ALA A 612 30.45 8.11 -38.90
C ALA A 612 30.84 7.21 -37.72
N VAL A 613 30.78 7.74 -36.50
CA VAL A 613 30.90 6.95 -35.27
C VAL A 613 29.50 6.69 -34.74
N THR A 614 29.19 5.42 -34.47
CA THR A 614 27.84 5.00 -34.07
C THR A 614 27.92 4.09 -32.85
N ALA A 615 26.95 4.21 -31.94
CA ALA A 615 26.89 3.43 -30.70
C ALA A 615 25.47 2.94 -30.45
N ALA A 616 25.32 1.66 -30.16
CA ALA A 616 24.05 1.09 -29.70
C ALA A 616 23.78 1.42 -28.22
N GLY A 617 24.83 1.66 -27.46
CA GLY A 617 24.80 2.10 -26.06
C GLY A 617 26.21 2.26 -25.53
N MET A 618 26.34 2.69 -24.28
CA MET A 618 27.63 2.90 -23.63
C MET A 618 27.58 2.47 -22.15
N GLN A 619 28.69 1.98 -21.63
CA GLN A 619 28.91 1.77 -20.19
C GLN A 619 30.22 2.43 -19.77
N PHE A 620 30.16 3.25 -18.73
CA PHE A 620 31.32 3.79 -18.02
C PHE A 620 31.44 3.07 -16.68
N ALA A 621 32.19 1.96 -16.69
CA ALA A 621 32.43 1.10 -15.54
C ALA A 621 33.59 1.59 -14.65
N SER A 622 34.15 2.76 -14.95
CA SER A 622 35.12 3.47 -14.11
C SER A 622 34.95 4.99 -14.24
N ASN A 623 35.57 5.71 -13.32
CA ASN A 623 35.44 7.16 -13.23
C ASN A 623 36.44 7.89 -14.16
N GLY A 624 36.10 9.12 -14.55
CA GLY A 624 37.05 10.05 -15.17
C GLY A 624 37.11 10.03 -16.70
N TYR A 625 36.17 9.38 -17.38
CA TYR A 625 36.06 9.46 -18.84
C TYR A 625 35.44 10.76 -19.31
N THR A 626 36.04 11.34 -20.36
CA THR A 626 35.48 12.46 -21.13
C THR A 626 35.49 12.12 -22.61
N VAL A 627 34.30 12.01 -23.22
CA VAL A 627 34.12 11.75 -24.64
C VAL A 627 33.84 13.08 -25.36
N LEU A 628 34.67 13.47 -26.32
CA LEU A 628 34.61 14.80 -26.96
C LEU A 628 34.96 14.71 -28.45
N GLY A 629 34.76 15.78 -29.22
CA GLY A 629 35.08 15.81 -30.65
C GLY A 629 33.83 15.77 -31.53
N GLY A 630 33.86 14.94 -32.57
CA GLY A 630 32.78 14.79 -33.54
C GLY A 630 31.49 14.16 -33.01
N ASP A 631 30.54 13.92 -33.92
CA ASP A 631 29.22 13.37 -33.62
C ASP A 631 29.28 11.86 -33.30
N ILE A 632 28.43 11.43 -32.37
CA ILE A 632 28.11 10.02 -32.11
C ILE A 632 26.63 9.79 -32.45
N ILE A 633 26.36 8.88 -33.38
CA ILE A 633 24.98 8.50 -33.72
C ILE A 633 24.51 7.40 -32.76
N LEU A 634 23.49 7.69 -31.95
CA LEU A 634 22.81 6.69 -31.12
C LEU A 634 21.90 5.82 -31.99
N ALA A 635 22.14 4.52 -31.99
CA ALA A 635 21.45 3.56 -32.83
C ALA A 635 20.46 2.70 -32.04
N GLY A 636 19.45 2.17 -32.74
CA GLY A 636 18.39 1.34 -32.16
C GLY A 636 17.18 2.15 -31.66
N PRO A 637 16.16 1.48 -31.08
CA PRO A 637 15.02 2.15 -30.49
C PRO A 637 15.39 2.88 -29.19
N GLN A 638 16.28 2.29 -28.40
CA GLN A 638 16.81 2.85 -27.15
C GLN A 638 18.32 2.67 -27.12
N SER A 639 19.02 3.69 -26.63
CA SER A 639 20.46 3.65 -26.39
C SER A 639 20.72 3.85 -24.91
N VAL A 640 21.12 2.78 -24.24
CA VAL A 640 21.39 2.80 -22.80
C VAL A 640 22.79 3.33 -22.55
N ILE A 641 22.90 4.38 -21.73
CA ILE A 641 24.16 4.90 -21.20
C ILE A 641 24.20 4.62 -19.69
N ARG A 642 25.12 3.75 -19.27
CA ARG A 642 25.35 3.40 -17.86
C ARG A 642 26.56 4.16 -17.34
N VAL A 643 26.44 4.71 -16.15
CA VAL A 643 27.59 5.28 -15.43
C VAL A 643 27.59 4.70 -14.03
N GLY A 644 28.63 3.97 -13.70
CA GLY A 644 28.68 3.18 -12.49
C GLY A 644 29.04 1.74 -12.78
N ASP A 645 29.11 0.98 -11.69
CA ASP A 645 29.49 -0.42 -11.67
C ASP A 645 28.47 -1.25 -10.86
N GLY A 646 27.22 -0.75 -10.76
CA GLY A 646 26.14 -1.33 -9.97
C GLY A 646 26.31 -1.33 -8.45
N THR A 647 27.43 -0.84 -7.91
CA THR A 647 27.67 -0.80 -6.46
C THR A 647 27.40 0.57 -5.87
N GLY A 648 27.28 0.62 -4.53
CA GLY A 648 27.21 1.90 -3.80
C GLY A 648 28.42 2.80 -4.05
N ASN A 649 29.60 2.24 -4.30
CA ASN A 649 30.80 3.02 -4.64
C ASN A 649 30.70 3.63 -6.05
N GLY A 650 30.12 2.87 -7.00
CA GLY A 650 29.86 3.33 -8.36
C GLY A 650 28.95 4.55 -8.45
N ALA A 651 28.17 4.86 -7.40
CA ALA A 651 27.38 6.09 -7.33
C ALA A 651 28.23 7.37 -7.42
N SER A 652 29.53 7.29 -7.05
CA SER A 652 30.48 8.40 -7.15
C SER A 652 31.08 8.58 -8.55
N TYR A 653 30.85 7.63 -9.47
CA TYR A 653 31.40 7.71 -10.82
C TYR A 653 30.74 8.83 -11.60
N ALA A 654 31.55 9.53 -12.40
CA ALA A 654 31.11 10.53 -13.34
C ALA A 654 31.74 10.30 -14.71
N ALA A 655 30.92 10.38 -15.75
CA ALA A 655 31.36 10.37 -17.14
C ALA A 655 30.82 11.61 -17.85
N THR A 656 31.66 12.27 -18.62
CA THR A 656 31.27 13.45 -19.40
C THR A 656 31.23 13.11 -20.88
N ILE A 657 30.12 13.42 -21.54
CA ILE A 657 30.01 13.39 -23.01
C ILE A 657 29.84 14.83 -23.49
N ALA A 658 30.93 15.38 -24.03
CA ALA A 658 30.99 16.67 -24.70
C ALA A 658 30.78 16.57 -26.22
N ALA A 659 30.91 15.36 -26.80
CA ALA A 659 30.50 15.07 -28.17
C ALA A 659 28.98 15.28 -28.36
N ASN A 660 28.56 15.63 -29.56
CA ASN A 660 27.14 15.75 -29.91
C ASN A 660 26.54 14.35 -30.13
N LEU A 661 25.54 14.00 -29.31
CA LEU A 661 24.74 12.80 -29.48
C LEU A 661 23.60 13.06 -30.48
N THR A 662 23.55 12.26 -31.55
CA THR A 662 22.59 12.39 -32.66
C THR A 662 21.78 11.11 -32.85
N GLY A 663 20.83 11.11 -33.79
CA GLY A 663 20.02 9.92 -34.13
C GLY A 663 18.60 9.95 -33.58
N SER A 664 17.87 8.85 -33.75
CA SER A 664 16.46 8.71 -33.34
C SER A 664 16.23 7.86 -32.10
N ALA A 665 17.29 7.27 -31.53
CA ALA A 665 17.17 6.45 -30.34
C ALA A 665 16.77 7.30 -29.12
N GLU A 666 15.97 6.70 -28.23
CA GLU A 666 15.76 7.24 -26.89
C GLU A 666 17.06 7.09 -26.07
N LEU A 667 17.49 8.16 -25.39
CA LEU A 667 18.62 8.07 -24.45
C LEU A 667 18.13 7.54 -23.11
N VAL A 668 18.65 6.40 -22.66
CA VAL A 668 18.31 5.81 -21.36
C VAL A 668 19.51 5.90 -20.42
N LYS A 669 19.50 6.83 -19.46
CA LYS A 669 20.48 6.91 -18.38
C LYS A 669 20.12 5.89 -17.30
N SER A 670 21.04 4.97 -17.02
CA SER A 670 20.90 3.96 -15.94
C SER A 670 22.15 3.87 -15.06
N ASP A 671 22.09 3.02 -14.04
CA ASP A 671 23.08 2.87 -12.96
C ASP A 671 23.24 4.14 -12.07
N LEU A 672 23.91 4.02 -10.93
CA LEU A 672 23.88 4.97 -9.82
C LEU A 672 24.73 6.22 -10.04
N GLY A 673 25.70 6.20 -10.97
CA GLY A 673 26.62 7.30 -11.22
C GLY A 673 26.01 8.49 -11.96
N THR A 674 26.83 9.52 -12.19
CA THR A 674 26.46 10.77 -12.86
C THR A 674 26.89 10.77 -14.33
N LEU A 675 25.93 10.89 -15.25
CA LEU A 675 26.21 11.22 -16.65
C LEU A 675 26.13 12.74 -16.84
N ILE A 676 27.19 13.36 -17.36
CA ILE A 676 27.24 14.79 -17.68
C ILE A 676 27.19 14.94 -19.19
N LEU A 677 26.13 15.55 -19.71
CA LEU A 677 25.99 15.90 -21.12
C LEU A 677 26.41 17.36 -21.33
N ALA A 678 27.65 17.55 -21.79
CA ALA A 678 28.23 18.86 -22.07
C ALA A 678 28.15 19.26 -23.56
N GLY A 679 27.81 18.30 -24.44
CA GLY A 679 27.63 18.53 -25.87
C GLY A 679 26.27 19.14 -26.23
N ALA A 680 26.19 19.74 -27.42
CA ALA A 680 24.94 20.27 -27.98
C ALA A 680 24.15 19.16 -28.69
N ASN A 681 23.54 18.27 -27.90
CA ASN A 681 22.88 17.07 -28.37
C ASN A 681 21.64 17.35 -29.25
N SER A 682 21.53 16.60 -30.36
CA SER A 682 20.48 16.72 -31.39
C SER A 682 19.73 15.41 -31.69
N TYR A 683 19.86 14.39 -30.85
CA TYR A 683 19.03 13.18 -30.95
C TYR A 683 17.54 13.50 -30.75
N THR A 684 16.63 12.66 -31.23
CA THR A 684 15.18 12.98 -31.28
C THR A 684 14.28 12.02 -30.51
N GLY A 685 14.80 10.89 -30.00
CA GLY A 685 14.00 9.84 -29.35
C GLY A 685 13.53 10.12 -27.92
N GLY A 686 13.83 11.29 -27.34
CA GLY A 686 13.53 11.59 -25.94
C GLY A 686 14.53 10.99 -24.96
N THR A 687 14.26 11.14 -23.65
CA THR A 687 15.20 10.74 -22.59
C THR A 687 14.50 10.03 -21.44
N THR A 688 15.05 8.92 -20.96
CA THR A 688 14.66 8.30 -19.70
C THR A 688 15.83 8.31 -18.71
N VAL A 689 15.58 8.79 -17.50
CA VAL A 689 16.51 8.72 -16.36
C VAL A 689 16.00 7.65 -15.40
N SER A 690 16.48 6.42 -15.59
CA SER A 690 16.05 5.26 -14.79
C SER A 690 16.73 5.21 -13.42
N ALA A 691 17.99 5.64 -13.33
CA ALA A 691 18.79 5.62 -12.09
C ALA A 691 19.94 6.64 -12.11
N GLY A 692 20.46 6.94 -10.92
CA GLY A 692 21.58 7.87 -10.72
C GLY A 692 21.21 9.30 -11.09
N ARG A 693 22.19 10.03 -11.65
CA ARG A 693 22.01 11.44 -12.03
C ARG A 693 22.32 11.68 -13.51
N LEU A 694 21.41 12.35 -14.21
CA LEU A 694 21.67 12.97 -15.51
C LEU A 694 21.86 14.47 -15.32
N LEU A 695 23.00 15.01 -15.75
CA LEU A 695 23.32 16.43 -15.63
C LEU A 695 23.50 17.08 -17.00
N ILE A 696 22.74 18.14 -17.25
CA ILE A 696 22.80 18.91 -18.49
C ILE A 696 23.73 20.09 -18.29
N GLY A 697 24.89 20.04 -18.96
CA GLY A 697 25.98 20.97 -18.80
C GLY A 697 26.92 20.65 -17.63
N ALA A 698 28.11 21.25 -17.69
CA ALA A 698 29.17 21.13 -16.68
C ALA A 698 29.51 22.51 -16.04
N GLY A 699 28.53 23.42 -15.96
CA GLY A 699 28.71 24.79 -15.46
C GLY A 699 29.12 25.82 -16.53
N GLY A 700 29.49 25.37 -17.73
CA GLY A 700 29.81 26.23 -18.89
C GLY A 700 28.57 26.76 -19.61
N THR A 701 28.68 27.09 -20.91
CA THR A 701 27.59 27.55 -21.81
C THR A 701 26.98 26.43 -22.71
N THR A 702 27.49 25.21 -22.64
CA THR A 702 27.08 24.08 -23.51
C THR A 702 26.44 22.91 -22.74
N GLY A 703 25.64 22.11 -23.44
CA GLY A 703 24.90 20.99 -22.87
C GLY A 703 23.42 21.10 -23.17
N SER A 704 22.84 20.10 -23.81
CA SER A 704 21.40 20.04 -24.11
C SER A 704 20.89 18.61 -24.10
N ILE A 705 19.57 18.45 -24.02
CA ILE A 705 18.81 17.24 -24.34
C ILE A 705 17.59 17.64 -25.15
N GLN A 706 16.99 16.68 -25.85
CA GLN A 706 15.84 16.91 -26.72
C GLN A 706 14.65 16.05 -26.28
N GLY A 707 13.44 16.55 -26.54
CA GLY A 707 12.19 15.85 -26.31
C GLY A 707 11.78 15.74 -24.84
N ASP A 708 10.77 14.91 -24.59
CA ASP A 708 10.23 14.64 -23.26
C ASP A 708 11.20 13.79 -22.42
N VAL A 709 11.07 13.90 -21.10
CA VAL A 709 11.87 13.19 -20.12
C VAL A 709 11.01 12.36 -19.18
N VAL A 710 11.28 11.05 -19.09
CA VAL A 710 10.80 10.20 -18.00
C VAL A 710 11.88 10.18 -16.91
N ASN A 711 11.67 10.90 -15.82
CA ASN A 711 12.62 11.03 -14.73
C ASN A 711 12.20 10.18 -13.53
N ASN A 712 12.87 9.05 -13.31
CA ASN A 712 12.69 8.17 -12.15
C ASN A 712 13.82 8.28 -11.13
N ALA A 713 14.77 9.21 -11.32
CA ALA A 713 15.90 9.43 -10.42
C ALA A 713 16.22 10.92 -10.26
N THR A 714 17.37 11.42 -10.75
CA THR A 714 17.71 12.86 -10.69
C THR A 714 18.04 13.40 -12.07
N LEU A 715 17.28 14.41 -12.50
CA LEU A 715 17.60 15.26 -13.65
C LEU A 715 18.10 16.61 -13.14
N GLY A 716 19.24 17.08 -13.61
CA GLY A 716 19.79 18.38 -13.20
C GLY A 716 20.26 19.27 -14.36
N PHE A 717 20.10 20.58 -14.20
CA PHE A 717 20.60 21.60 -15.11
C PHE A 717 21.77 22.36 -14.45
N ASN A 718 22.96 22.25 -15.05
CA ASN A 718 24.17 22.96 -14.64
C ASN A 718 24.68 23.83 -15.79
N ARG A 719 23.87 24.83 -16.13
CA ARG A 719 24.09 25.81 -17.20
C ARG A 719 24.35 27.19 -16.57
N SER A 720 25.38 27.93 -17.02
CA SER A 720 25.65 29.30 -16.53
C SER A 720 24.94 30.41 -17.30
N ASP A 721 24.36 30.10 -18.47
CA ASP A 721 23.58 31.03 -19.29
C ASP A 721 22.07 30.78 -19.15
N ALA A 722 21.26 31.48 -19.95
CA ALA A 722 19.82 31.26 -20.02
C ALA A 722 19.50 30.11 -20.99
N VAL A 723 18.77 29.10 -20.51
CA VAL A 723 18.28 27.97 -21.30
C VAL A 723 16.76 27.83 -21.17
N SER A 724 16.09 27.50 -22.27
CA SER A 724 14.67 27.14 -22.27
C SER A 724 14.54 25.65 -22.57
N PHE A 725 13.81 24.92 -21.73
CA PHE A 725 13.52 23.50 -21.91
C PHE A 725 12.01 23.30 -22.07
N ALA A 726 11.62 22.78 -23.24
CA ALA A 726 10.22 22.64 -23.63
C ALA A 726 9.64 21.25 -23.41
N GLY A 727 10.49 20.22 -23.21
CA GLY A 727 10.04 18.85 -22.99
C GLY A 727 9.24 18.71 -21.71
N THR A 728 8.26 17.80 -21.73
CA THR A 728 7.52 17.38 -20.54
C THR A 728 8.40 16.49 -19.68
N ILE A 729 8.47 16.77 -18.37
CA ILE A 729 9.17 15.96 -17.38
C ILE A 729 8.13 15.20 -16.56
N SER A 730 8.21 13.87 -16.57
CA SER A 730 7.33 12.94 -15.85
C SER A 730 8.12 12.02 -14.91
N GLY A 731 7.45 11.15 -14.15
CA GLY A 731 8.08 10.10 -13.33
C GLY A 731 8.20 10.41 -11.84
N SER A 732 8.87 9.55 -11.08
CA SER A 732 8.99 9.67 -9.61
C SER A 732 10.18 10.50 -9.12
N GLY A 733 11.07 10.89 -10.02
CA GLY A 733 12.36 11.50 -9.72
C GLY A 733 12.31 12.97 -9.33
N THR A 734 13.49 13.50 -8.98
CA THR A 734 13.71 14.89 -8.56
C THR A 734 14.30 15.73 -9.69
N LEU A 735 13.98 17.02 -9.69
CA LEU A 735 14.57 18.03 -10.57
C LEU A 735 15.56 18.91 -9.80
N LEU A 736 16.72 19.22 -10.40
CA LEU A 736 17.77 20.01 -9.78
C LEU A 736 18.23 21.20 -10.65
N GLN A 737 18.16 22.41 -10.12
CA GLN A 737 18.81 23.59 -10.71
C GLN A 737 20.14 23.83 -9.98
N MET A 738 21.28 23.59 -10.65
CA MET A 738 22.62 23.77 -10.07
C MET A 738 23.42 24.89 -10.71
N GLY A 739 23.12 25.25 -11.95
CA GLY A 739 23.89 26.26 -12.68
C GLY A 739 23.56 27.68 -12.21
N SER A 740 24.53 28.59 -12.34
CA SER A 740 24.35 30.02 -12.03
C SER A 740 23.41 30.76 -12.99
N GLY A 741 23.08 30.15 -14.13
CA GLY A 741 22.23 30.70 -15.17
C GLY A 741 20.73 30.64 -14.85
N THR A 742 19.92 30.85 -15.89
CA THR A 742 18.45 30.77 -15.79
C THR A 742 17.94 29.57 -16.59
N THR A 743 17.28 28.62 -15.93
CA THR A 743 16.54 27.56 -16.62
C THR A 743 15.06 27.92 -16.66
N THR A 744 14.51 28.03 -17.85
CA THR A 744 13.08 28.25 -18.07
C THR A 744 12.41 26.96 -18.51
N LEU A 745 11.50 26.44 -17.70
CA LEU A 745 10.67 25.29 -18.03
C LEU A 745 9.37 25.80 -18.67
N THR A 746 9.08 25.34 -19.89
CA THR A 746 7.83 25.71 -20.59
C THR A 746 6.86 24.54 -20.73
N GLY A 747 7.30 23.31 -20.48
CA GLY A 747 6.46 22.11 -20.46
C GLY A 747 5.52 22.04 -19.26
N VAL A 748 4.47 21.22 -19.39
CA VAL A 748 3.55 20.85 -18.30
C VAL A 748 4.09 19.58 -17.67
N ASN A 749 4.59 19.66 -16.44
CA ASN A 749 5.38 18.62 -15.82
C ASN A 749 4.58 17.87 -14.75
N SER A 750 4.80 16.56 -14.63
CA SER A 750 4.06 15.65 -13.74
C SER A 750 4.96 14.85 -12.79
N TYR A 751 6.26 15.17 -12.71
CA TYR A 751 7.17 14.47 -11.82
C TYR A 751 6.83 14.69 -10.33
N ALA A 752 6.98 13.64 -9.52
CA ALA A 752 6.50 13.63 -8.14
C ALA A 752 7.59 13.84 -7.08
N GLY A 753 8.88 13.64 -7.41
CA GLY A 753 9.98 13.66 -6.42
C GLY A 753 10.36 15.04 -5.90
N GLY A 754 9.78 16.12 -6.44
CA GLY A 754 10.05 17.49 -6.03
C GLY A 754 11.21 18.15 -6.78
N THR A 755 11.48 19.41 -6.40
CA THR A 755 12.46 20.27 -7.09
C THR A 755 13.42 20.88 -6.07
N THR A 756 14.72 20.93 -6.39
CA THR A 756 15.71 21.67 -5.59
C THR A 756 16.38 22.75 -6.45
N VAL A 757 16.38 23.98 -5.97
CA VAL A 757 17.07 25.11 -6.59
C VAL A 757 18.29 25.47 -5.76
N MET A 758 19.47 25.05 -6.21
CA MET A 758 20.74 25.27 -5.49
C MET A 758 21.42 26.58 -5.87
N ALA A 759 21.33 27.01 -7.13
CA ALA A 759 21.94 28.23 -7.64
C ALA A 759 21.15 28.81 -8.82
N GLY A 760 21.47 30.03 -9.22
CA GLY A 760 20.85 30.68 -10.39
C GLY A 760 19.34 30.90 -10.22
N THR A 761 18.63 30.92 -11.35
CA THR A 761 17.17 31.09 -11.39
C THR A 761 16.49 29.91 -12.06
N LEU A 762 15.48 29.35 -11.39
CA LEU A 762 14.52 28.45 -12.03
C LEU A 762 13.23 29.21 -12.31
N ARG A 763 12.79 29.22 -13.57
CA ARG A 763 11.61 29.97 -14.06
C ARG A 763 10.61 29.03 -14.71
N GLY A 764 9.32 29.25 -14.47
CA GLY A 764 8.24 28.48 -15.10
C GLY A 764 6.86 28.99 -14.74
N GLN A 765 5.83 28.28 -15.17
CA GLN A 765 4.44 28.49 -14.75
C GLN A 765 4.07 27.52 -13.63
N ALA A 766 2.89 27.65 -13.02
CA ALA A 766 2.41 26.73 -11.99
C ALA A 766 2.51 25.25 -12.43
N ALA A 767 2.10 24.96 -13.68
CA ALA A 767 2.14 23.63 -14.26
C ALA A 767 3.55 23.12 -14.58
N SER A 768 4.59 23.94 -14.44
CA SER A 768 5.97 23.57 -14.78
C SER A 768 6.71 22.85 -13.65
N PHE A 769 6.16 22.74 -12.44
CA PHE A 769 6.91 22.30 -11.26
C PHE A 769 6.50 20.95 -10.65
N GLY A 770 5.78 20.11 -11.40
CA GLY A 770 5.36 18.80 -10.90
C GLY A 770 4.48 18.91 -9.64
N SER A 771 4.39 17.84 -8.86
CA SER A 771 3.54 17.81 -7.64
C SER A 771 4.31 17.80 -6.32
N GLY A 772 5.63 17.58 -6.34
CA GLY A 772 6.47 17.51 -5.14
C GLY A 772 6.87 18.88 -4.58
N ALA A 773 7.34 18.91 -3.33
CA ALA A 773 7.82 20.14 -2.68
C ALA A 773 9.03 20.75 -3.40
N ILE A 774 9.24 22.06 -3.19
CA ILE A 774 10.35 22.82 -3.77
C ILE A 774 11.27 23.31 -2.65
N LEU A 775 12.51 22.83 -2.63
CA LEU A 775 13.58 23.40 -1.80
C LEU A 775 14.30 24.51 -2.59
N ASN A 776 13.97 25.76 -2.31
CA ASN A 776 14.53 26.93 -2.96
C ASN A 776 15.64 27.59 -2.12
N ASN A 777 16.89 27.42 -2.53
CA ASN A 777 18.05 28.06 -1.90
C ASN A 777 18.67 29.18 -2.76
N ALA A 778 18.06 29.52 -3.91
CA ALA A 778 18.52 30.59 -4.80
C ALA A 778 17.35 31.45 -5.29
N ALA A 779 16.93 31.36 -6.56
CA ALA A 779 15.79 32.13 -7.07
C ALA A 779 14.77 31.24 -7.81
N LEU A 780 13.51 31.35 -7.41
CA LEU A 780 12.36 30.75 -8.09
C LEU A 780 11.45 31.85 -8.64
N VAL A 781 11.14 31.79 -9.93
CA VAL A 781 10.21 32.71 -10.60
C VAL A 781 9.02 31.95 -11.16
N ILE A 782 7.82 32.26 -10.66
CA ILE A 782 6.56 31.77 -11.21
C ILE A 782 5.98 32.87 -12.10
N ASP A 783 6.19 32.72 -13.42
CA ASP A 783 5.79 33.68 -14.45
C ASP A 783 4.44 33.29 -15.04
N GLN A 784 3.37 33.63 -14.30
CA GLN A 784 2.03 33.11 -14.55
C GLN A 784 1.20 34.10 -15.38
N ALA A 785 0.99 33.78 -16.65
CA ALA A 785 0.25 34.63 -17.58
C ALA A 785 -1.29 34.51 -17.45
N VAL A 786 -1.77 33.32 -17.08
CA VAL A 786 -3.20 32.97 -16.94
C VAL A 786 -3.47 32.46 -15.53
N ASP A 787 -4.67 32.63 -14.99
CA ASP A 787 -4.97 32.21 -13.61
C ASP A 787 -4.68 30.70 -13.38
N ALA A 788 -4.06 30.38 -12.24
CA ALA A 788 -3.70 29.01 -11.87
C ALA A 788 -3.61 28.83 -10.35
N SER A 789 -3.79 27.60 -9.87
CA SER A 789 -3.49 27.21 -8.48
C SER A 789 -2.14 26.53 -8.38
N PHE A 790 -1.47 26.70 -7.24
CA PHE A 790 -0.15 26.18 -6.96
C PHE A 790 -0.09 25.60 -5.55
N ALA A 791 -0.08 24.27 -5.47
CA ALA A 791 -0.17 23.53 -4.22
C ALA A 791 1.20 23.14 -3.63
N ASN A 792 2.28 23.23 -4.41
CA ASN A 792 3.61 22.81 -3.97
C ASN A 792 4.07 23.71 -2.82
N ALA A 793 4.54 23.10 -1.73
CA ALA A 793 5.23 23.82 -0.66
C ALA A 793 6.58 24.34 -1.17
N ILE A 794 6.93 25.58 -0.80
CA ILE A 794 8.21 26.21 -1.14
C ILE A 794 8.99 26.44 0.16
N ASP A 795 10.11 25.76 0.32
CA ASP A 795 10.97 25.85 1.50
C ASP A 795 12.35 26.43 1.14
N GLY A 796 13.16 26.74 2.15
CA GLY A 796 14.55 27.19 1.99
C GLY A 796 14.75 28.69 2.20
N ILE A 797 15.89 29.18 1.75
CA ILE A 797 16.39 30.55 2.01
C ILE A 797 16.36 31.46 0.78
N GLY A 798 15.97 30.93 -0.38
CA GLY A 798 15.98 31.63 -1.66
C GLY A 798 14.86 32.66 -1.80
N SER A 799 14.91 33.46 -2.86
CA SER A 799 13.85 34.40 -3.23
C SER A 799 12.76 33.73 -4.07
N LEU A 800 11.52 34.16 -3.89
CA LEU A 800 10.37 33.83 -4.74
C LEU A 800 9.89 35.08 -5.48
N ALA A 801 9.64 35.00 -6.77
CA ALA A 801 8.98 36.07 -7.52
C ALA A 801 7.73 35.54 -8.25
N LYS A 802 6.60 36.23 -8.07
CA LYS A 802 5.40 36.08 -8.90
C LYS A 802 5.45 37.13 -10.01
N ALA A 803 5.53 36.67 -11.25
CA ALA A 803 5.46 37.49 -12.47
C ALA A 803 4.26 37.07 -13.34
N GLY A 804 4.07 37.73 -14.47
CA GLY A 804 2.94 37.50 -15.39
C GLY A 804 1.62 38.08 -14.90
N ALA A 805 0.69 38.32 -15.82
CA ALA A 805 -0.55 39.05 -15.56
C ALA A 805 -1.62 38.26 -14.79
N GLY A 806 -1.55 36.93 -14.79
CA GLY A 806 -2.56 36.06 -14.17
C GLY A 806 -2.52 36.06 -12.65
N SER A 807 -3.59 35.52 -12.06
CA SER A 807 -3.73 35.25 -10.63
C SER A 807 -3.14 33.89 -10.27
N LEU A 808 -2.15 33.87 -9.36
CA LEU A 808 -1.62 32.64 -8.79
C LEU A 808 -2.26 32.40 -7.41
N ASP A 809 -3.03 31.34 -7.28
CA ASP A 809 -3.59 30.86 -6.02
C ASP A 809 -2.61 29.89 -5.33
N LEU A 810 -1.82 30.39 -4.39
CA LEU A 810 -0.85 29.61 -3.63
C LEU A 810 -1.56 28.96 -2.45
N THR A 811 -1.80 27.66 -2.55
CA THR A 811 -2.48 26.84 -1.53
C THR A 811 -1.49 26.04 -0.67
N GLY A 812 -0.25 25.89 -1.13
CA GLY A 812 0.82 25.21 -0.40
C GLY A 812 1.22 25.92 0.91
N THR A 813 1.57 25.16 1.94
CA THR A 813 2.15 25.69 3.18
C THR A 813 3.67 25.75 3.04
N SER A 814 4.22 26.95 2.87
CA SER A 814 5.63 27.17 2.54
C SER A 814 6.44 27.66 3.75
N GLY A 815 7.59 27.05 4.00
CA GLY A 815 8.57 27.42 5.02
C GLY A 815 9.65 28.39 4.53
N LEU A 816 9.54 28.91 3.31
CA LEU A 816 10.45 29.88 2.71
C LEU A 816 10.77 31.06 3.64
N SER A 817 12.06 31.32 3.84
CA SER A 817 12.56 32.42 4.68
C SER A 817 13.17 33.59 3.88
N GLY A 818 13.54 33.36 2.62
CA GLY A 818 13.95 34.43 1.72
C GLY A 818 12.77 35.27 1.24
N SER A 819 13.04 36.41 0.59
CA SER A 819 12.02 37.39 0.22
C SER A 819 11.10 36.91 -0.90
N THR A 820 9.82 37.24 -0.81
CA THR A 820 8.83 37.09 -1.88
C THR A 820 8.53 38.44 -2.53
N VAL A 821 8.58 38.52 -3.86
CA VAL A 821 8.22 39.70 -4.65
C VAL A 821 7.01 39.39 -5.53
N VAL A 822 5.93 40.15 -5.39
CA VAL A 822 4.81 40.15 -6.34
C VAL A 822 5.09 41.24 -7.36
N ALA A 823 5.67 40.85 -8.50
CA ALA A 823 6.14 41.78 -9.52
C ALA A 823 5.03 42.18 -10.52
N ALA A 824 4.08 41.28 -10.79
CA ALA A 824 2.94 41.52 -11.67
C ALA A 824 1.76 40.58 -11.37
N GLY A 825 0.58 40.98 -11.83
CA GLY A 825 -0.66 40.20 -11.66
C GLY A 825 -1.08 40.09 -10.20
N LYS A 826 -1.75 38.99 -9.86
CA LYS A 826 -2.26 38.73 -8.50
C LYS A 826 -1.58 37.51 -7.88
N LEU A 827 -1.16 37.61 -6.62
CA LEU A 827 -0.79 36.48 -5.78
C LEU A 827 -1.84 36.33 -4.68
N SER A 828 -2.64 35.27 -4.73
CA SER A 828 -3.59 34.91 -3.68
C SER A 828 -2.95 33.86 -2.77
N VAL A 829 -2.60 34.22 -1.54
CA VAL A 829 -2.01 33.29 -0.57
C VAL A 829 -3.14 32.70 0.25
N ASN A 830 -3.47 31.43 -0.03
CA ASN A 830 -4.46 30.65 0.71
C ASN A 830 -3.81 29.50 1.54
N GLY A 831 -2.51 29.26 1.34
CA GLY A 831 -1.66 28.47 2.22
C GLY A 831 -0.85 29.36 3.18
N SER A 832 0.48 29.22 3.14
CA SER A 832 1.38 29.99 4.03
C SER A 832 2.66 30.41 3.33
N LEU A 833 3.10 31.63 3.61
CA LEU A 833 4.43 32.22 3.38
C LEU A 833 4.89 32.92 4.68
N ALA A 834 4.52 32.39 5.86
CA ALA A 834 4.63 33.07 7.15
C ALA A 834 6.03 33.55 7.53
N ASN A 835 7.08 32.96 6.96
CA ASN A 835 8.48 33.29 7.23
C ASN A 835 9.12 34.16 6.14
N SER A 836 8.40 34.43 5.04
CA SER A 836 8.91 35.16 3.89
C SER A 836 8.42 36.61 3.91
N ALA A 837 9.34 37.57 3.88
CA ALA A 837 8.98 38.98 3.73
C ALA A 837 8.43 39.23 2.32
N VAL A 838 7.21 39.79 2.21
CA VAL A 838 6.51 40.01 0.95
C VAL A 838 6.60 41.47 0.53
N THR A 839 7.02 41.73 -0.71
CA THR A 839 6.95 43.06 -1.34
C THR A 839 6.03 43.03 -2.55
N VAL A 840 5.05 43.92 -2.61
CA VAL A 840 4.11 44.05 -3.74
C VAL A 840 4.48 45.30 -4.54
N LEU A 841 4.82 45.12 -5.82
CA LEU A 841 5.23 46.20 -6.72
C LEU A 841 4.03 46.89 -7.38
N ASP A 842 4.29 48.01 -8.04
CA ASP A 842 3.30 48.81 -8.78
C ASP A 842 2.45 47.95 -9.74
N GLY A 843 1.13 48.15 -9.73
CA GLY A 843 0.17 47.40 -10.53
C GLY A 843 -0.06 45.94 -10.11
N ALA A 844 0.69 45.40 -9.14
CA ALA A 844 0.51 44.05 -8.63
C ALA A 844 -0.46 43.99 -7.44
N THR A 845 -1.04 42.81 -7.20
CA THR A 845 -2.01 42.57 -6.12
C THR A 845 -1.60 41.39 -5.23
N LEU A 846 -1.59 41.59 -3.91
CA LEU A 846 -1.55 40.51 -2.92
C LEU A 846 -2.95 40.26 -2.35
N ALA A 847 -3.37 39.00 -2.23
CA ALA A 847 -4.70 38.62 -1.76
C ALA A 847 -4.68 37.29 -0.97
N GLY A 848 -5.86 36.80 -0.60
CA GLY A 848 -6.07 35.47 -0.04
C GLY A 848 -6.36 35.45 1.46
N THR A 849 -6.48 34.25 2.01
CA THR A 849 -6.92 34.00 3.41
C THR A 849 -5.83 33.36 4.30
N GLY A 850 -4.64 33.16 3.74
CA GLY A 850 -3.54 32.46 4.38
C GLY A 850 -2.70 33.35 5.30
N VAL A 851 -1.46 32.93 5.50
CA VAL A 851 -0.46 33.66 6.30
C VAL A 851 0.68 34.11 5.39
N VAL A 852 1.12 35.36 5.50
CA VAL A 852 2.33 35.89 4.88
C VAL A 852 3.27 36.45 5.95
N GLY A 853 4.57 36.57 5.67
CA GLY A 853 5.49 37.27 6.57
C GLY A 853 5.32 38.79 6.52
N ALA A 854 6.29 39.54 7.06
CA ALA A 854 6.28 41.00 7.03
C ALA A 854 6.03 41.52 5.59
N THR A 855 5.04 42.39 5.42
CA THR A 855 4.52 42.74 4.09
C THR A 855 4.63 44.24 3.83
N THR A 856 5.21 44.60 2.67
CA THR A 856 5.28 45.98 2.17
C THR A 856 4.53 46.09 0.85
N VAL A 857 3.53 46.97 0.81
CA VAL A 857 2.72 47.28 -0.38
C VAL A 857 3.16 48.64 -0.91
N GLN A 858 3.82 48.66 -2.07
CA GLN A 858 4.40 49.88 -2.64
C GLN A 858 3.33 50.79 -3.28
N SER A 859 3.73 52.00 -3.66
CA SER A 859 2.86 52.94 -4.40
C SER A 859 2.29 52.27 -5.64
N GLY A 860 0.98 52.43 -5.89
CA GLY A 860 0.28 51.84 -7.03
C GLY A 860 0.00 50.33 -6.91
N ALA A 861 0.50 49.66 -5.87
CA ALA A 861 0.19 48.26 -5.57
C ALA A 861 -1.13 48.13 -4.79
N THR A 862 -1.75 46.95 -4.86
CA THR A 862 -3.00 46.63 -4.16
C THR A 862 -2.80 45.47 -3.17
N ILE A 863 -3.42 45.56 -2.00
CA ILE A 863 -3.64 44.42 -1.10
C ILE A 863 -5.15 44.22 -0.94
N SER A 864 -5.62 43.01 -1.19
CA SER A 864 -7.03 42.61 -1.21
C SER A 864 -7.19 41.36 -0.35
N PRO A 865 -7.18 41.48 0.99
CA PRO A 865 -7.35 40.33 1.88
C PRO A 865 -8.64 39.57 1.58
N GLY A 866 -8.64 38.27 1.89
CA GLY A 866 -9.81 37.42 1.75
C GLY A 866 -9.98 36.75 0.38
N ASN A 867 -11.00 35.88 0.33
CA ASN A 867 -11.62 35.35 -0.88
C ASN A 867 -13.12 35.73 -0.88
N SER A 868 -13.46 36.92 -0.35
CA SER A 868 -14.81 37.49 -0.38
C SER A 868 -15.87 36.69 0.43
N ILE A 869 -15.91 36.70 1.77
CA ILE A 869 -15.16 37.48 2.78
C ILE A 869 -14.14 36.59 3.52
N GLY A 870 -12.96 37.10 3.86
CA GLY A 870 -11.96 36.37 4.65
C GLY A 870 -10.89 37.20 5.36
N THR A 871 -9.93 36.53 6.00
CA THR A 871 -8.84 37.19 6.75
C THR A 871 -7.48 36.81 6.19
N LEU A 872 -6.65 37.79 5.85
CA LEU A 872 -5.23 37.58 5.55
C LEU A 872 -4.40 37.88 6.80
N THR A 873 -3.56 36.93 7.23
CA THR A 873 -2.70 37.11 8.40
C THR A 873 -1.30 37.52 7.97
N ILE A 874 -0.76 38.55 8.60
CA ILE A 874 0.60 39.04 8.41
C ILE A 874 1.39 38.71 9.67
N ASN A 875 2.31 37.76 9.56
CA ASN A 875 3.26 37.40 10.60
C ASN A 875 4.44 38.38 10.60
N GLY A 876 4.21 39.56 11.17
CA GLY A 876 5.17 40.66 11.23
C GLY A 876 4.49 42.00 11.00
N ASN A 877 5.27 42.96 10.53
CA ASN A 877 4.79 44.32 10.26
C ASN A 877 4.09 44.39 8.90
N LEU A 878 3.05 45.22 8.82
CA LEU A 878 2.45 45.67 7.57
C LEU A 878 2.89 47.10 7.26
N VAL A 879 3.32 47.37 6.04
CA VAL A 879 3.57 48.72 5.53
C VAL A 879 2.74 48.94 4.28
N LEU A 880 1.81 49.89 4.34
CA LEU A 880 1.08 50.41 3.19
C LEU A 880 1.69 51.77 2.81
N ALA A 881 2.45 51.79 1.71
CA ALA A 881 3.13 52.99 1.23
C ALA A 881 2.12 54.03 0.67
N PRO A 882 2.51 55.31 0.55
CA PRO A 882 1.69 56.33 -0.11
C PRO A 882 1.29 55.91 -1.52
N GLY A 883 0.01 56.10 -1.86
CA GLY A 883 -0.53 55.74 -3.17
C GLY A 883 -0.83 54.24 -3.36
N SER A 884 -0.64 53.39 -2.35
CA SER A 884 -1.13 51.99 -2.38
C SER A 884 -2.64 51.90 -2.10
N THR A 885 -3.26 50.79 -2.50
CA THR A 885 -4.70 50.53 -2.30
C THR A 885 -4.93 49.33 -1.38
N TYR A 886 -5.77 49.52 -0.36
CA TYR A 886 -6.37 48.43 0.42
C TYR A 886 -7.78 48.18 -0.14
N ALA A 887 -7.95 47.08 -0.85
CA ALA A 887 -9.25 46.67 -1.40
C ALA A 887 -9.97 45.78 -0.38
N VAL A 888 -11.25 46.06 -0.13
CA VAL A 888 -12.04 45.36 0.88
C VAL A 888 -13.44 45.07 0.39
N GLU A 889 -13.91 43.86 0.68
CA GLU A 889 -15.30 43.49 0.55
C GLU A 889 -15.96 43.41 1.93
N ILE A 890 -17.25 43.69 1.95
CA ILE A 890 -18.06 43.89 3.15
C ILE A 890 -19.42 43.23 2.93
N ALA A 891 -20.03 42.75 4.01
CA ALA A 891 -21.36 42.15 4.00
C ALA A 891 -22.34 42.92 4.89
N GLY A 892 -23.63 42.88 4.57
CA GLY A 892 -24.67 43.56 5.34
C GLY A 892 -24.76 43.07 6.80
N ASN A 893 -24.26 41.87 7.08
CA ASN A 893 -24.21 41.28 8.42
C ASN A 893 -23.05 41.79 9.32
N GLY A 894 -22.20 42.71 8.82
CA GLY A 894 -21.07 43.25 9.58
C GLY A 894 -19.73 42.53 9.36
N ALA A 895 -19.67 41.47 8.55
CA ALA A 895 -18.41 40.84 8.15
C ALA A 895 -17.68 41.69 7.10
N ALA A 896 -16.35 41.64 7.10
CA ALA A 896 -15.49 42.31 6.12
C ALA A 896 -14.22 41.52 5.88
N ASP A 897 -13.59 41.74 4.73
CA ASP A 897 -12.21 41.32 4.56
C ASP A 897 -11.32 42.05 5.55
N ARG A 898 -10.41 41.29 6.15
CA ARG A 898 -9.60 41.77 7.26
C ARG A 898 -8.13 41.39 7.09
N ILE A 899 -7.25 42.32 7.44
CA ILE A 899 -5.87 42.01 7.75
C ILE A 899 -5.67 41.90 9.26
N VAL A 900 -4.97 40.84 9.68
CA VAL A 900 -4.48 40.67 11.05
C VAL A 900 -2.95 40.68 11.03
N ALA A 901 -2.33 41.73 11.55
CA ALA A 901 -0.87 41.83 11.69
C ALA A 901 -0.44 41.49 13.12
N SER A 902 0.51 40.55 13.27
CA SER A 902 1.11 40.24 14.58
C SER A 902 2.10 41.31 15.05
N GLY A 903 2.64 42.12 14.14
CA GLY A 903 3.46 43.31 14.42
C GLY A 903 2.65 44.60 14.36
N SER A 904 3.30 45.71 13.97
CA SER A 904 2.66 47.01 13.73
C SER A 904 2.14 47.14 12.30
N ALA A 905 1.07 47.90 12.07
CA ALA A 905 0.64 48.32 10.74
C ALA A 905 0.93 49.81 10.52
N THR A 906 1.73 50.16 9.51
CA THR A 906 1.99 51.54 9.10
C THR A 906 1.17 51.85 7.86
N VAL A 907 0.25 52.82 7.99
CA VAL A 907 -0.58 53.32 6.90
C VAL A 907 -0.14 54.74 6.57
N ALA A 908 0.51 54.94 5.43
CA ALA A 908 1.06 56.23 5.06
C ALA A 908 0.41 56.74 3.78
N GLY A 909 -0.82 57.22 3.82
CA GLY A 909 -1.46 57.83 2.65
C GLY A 909 -1.97 56.84 1.59
N SER A 910 -2.28 55.61 2.00
CA SER A 910 -2.97 54.61 1.18
C SER A 910 -4.46 54.91 1.07
N ARG A 911 -5.16 54.35 0.08
CA ARG A 911 -6.61 54.50 -0.11
C ARG A 911 -7.34 53.19 0.22
N VAL A 912 -8.49 53.27 0.89
CA VAL A 912 -9.41 52.12 1.04
C VAL A 912 -10.41 52.10 -0.12
N ALA A 913 -10.49 50.99 -0.84
CA ALA A 913 -11.41 50.77 -1.96
C ALA A 913 -12.43 49.68 -1.60
N VAL A 914 -13.73 49.98 -1.71
CA VAL A 914 -14.82 49.03 -1.36
C VAL A 914 -15.44 48.43 -2.61
N GLY A 915 -15.45 47.08 -2.72
CA GLY A 915 -15.70 46.35 -3.97
C GLY A 915 -17.09 45.72 -4.19
N ALA A 916 -17.68 45.03 -3.21
CA ALA A 916 -18.88 44.19 -3.42
C ALA A 916 -19.85 44.13 -2.20
N LEU A 917 -21.06 43.59 -2.41
CA LEU A 917 -22.15 43.45 -1.42
C LEU A 917 -22.57 42.01 -1.13
N ASP A 918 -23.14 41.82 0.05
CA ASP A 918 -24.08 40.74 0.37
C ASP A 918 -25.44 40.95 -0.37
N PRO A 919 -25.89 40.03 -1.23
CA PRO A 919 -27.17 40.15 -1.93
C PRO A 919 -28.41 39.97 -1.03
N GLN A 920 -28.23 39.48 0.20
CA GLN A 920 -29.31 39.08 1.11
C GLN A 920 -29.54 40.04 2.28
N THR A 921 -28.60 40.93 2.58
CA THR A 921 -28.69 41.87 3.70
C THR A 921 -28.19 43.25 3.28
N SER A 922 -28.96 44.31 3.52
CA SER A 922 -28.51 45.68 3.24
C SER A 922 -27.61 46.25 4.34
N TYR A 923 -26.89 47.34 4.07
CA TYR A 923 -26.03 47.98 5.04
C TYR A 923 -26.81 48.83 6.03
N LEU A 924 -26.43 48.72 7.30
CA LEU A 924 -26.96 49.59 8.34
C LEU A 924 -26.17 50.89 8.37
N ASN A 925 -26.88 52.02 8.47
CA ASN A 925 -26.26 53.32 8.64
C ASN A 925 -25.43 53.35 9.94
N GLY A 926 -24.15 53.72 9.83
CA GLY A 926 -23.20 53.72 10.95
C GLY A 926 -22.60 52.35 11.29
N GLN A 927 -22.86 51.29 10.51
CA GLN A 927 -22.26 49.98 10.71
C GLN A 927 -20.74 50.05 10.59
N ARG A 928 -20.05 49.37 11.51
CA ARG A 928 -18.59 49.32 11.59
C ARG A 928 -18.08 47.98 11.10
N TYR A 929 -17.00 48.02 10.33
CA TYR A 929 -16.32 46.89 9.71
C TYR A 929 -14.85 46.93 10.05
N THR A 930 -14.38 45.95 10.82
CA THR A 930 -12.97 45.87 11.20
C THR A 930 -12.13 45.38 10.04
N ILE A 931 -11.36 46.29 9.44
CA ILE A 931 -10.57 46.00 8.24
C ILE A 931 -9.10 45.72 8.55
N ILE A 932 -8.54 46.35 9.59
CA ILE A 932 -7.16 46.08 10.01
C ILE A 932 -7.13 45.93 11.52
N THR A 933 -6.42 44.92 12.01
CA THR A 933 -5.95 44.86 13.40
C THR A 933 -4.47 44.57 13.46
N ALA A 934 -3.75 45.25 14.36
CA ALA A 934 -2.31 45.10 14.54
C ALA A 934 -1.95 45.08 16.03
N THR A 935 -1.29 44.01 16.48
CA THR A 935 -0.91 43.85 17.90
C THR A 935 0.10 44.92 18.35
N GLY A 936 1.02 45.31 17.46
CA GLY A 936 2.00 46.37 17.69
C GLY A 936 1.47 47.79 17.44
N GLY A 937 0.16 47.94 17.19
CA GLY A 937 -0.50 49.21 16.92
C GLY A 937 -0.60 49.56 15.43
N VAL A 938 -1.52 50.47 15.11
CA VAL A 938 -1.70 51.06 13.78
C VAL A 938 -1.19 52.50 13.81
N GLY A 939 -0.14 52.79 13.03
CA GLY A 939 0.44 54.12 12.87
C GLY A 939 0.08 54.77 11.53
N GLY A 940 -0.08 56.08 11.53
CA GLY A 940 -0.43 56.87 10.33
C GLY A 940 -1.92 56.83 9.97
N SER A 941 -2.27 57.29 8.77
CA SER A 941 -3.66 57.42 8.30
C SER A 941 -3.82 57.09 6.82
N PHE A 942 -4.98 56.58 6.45
CA PHE A 942 -5.41 56.50 5.05
C PHE A 942 -5.68 57.91 4.50
N THR A 943 -5.58 58.11 3.18
CA THR A 943 -6.05 59.34 2.51
C THR A 943 -7.57 59.46 2.52
N GLY A 944 -8.26 58.32 2.56
CA GLY A 944 -9.71 58.22 2.63
C GLY A 944 -10.19 56.83 2.21
N ALA A 945 -11.46 56.57 2.48
CA ALA A 945 -12.19 55.46 1.91
C ALA A 945 -13.02 55.95 0.74
N ALA A 946 -13.07 55.18 -0.33
CA ALA A 946 -13.90 55.55 -1.46
C ALA A 946 -14.59 54.33 -2.06
N THR A 947 -15.84 54.59 -2.42
CA THR A 947 -16.80 53.68 -3.01
C THR A 947 -17.23 54.24 -4.35
N GLN A 948 -17.61 53.36 -5.26
CA GLN A 948 -18.30 53.73 -6.50
C GLN A 948 -19.77 54.14 -6.24
N SER A 949 -20.31 53.81 -5.07
CA SER A 949 -21.67 54.14 -4.69
C SER A 949 -21.87 55.66 -4.59
N ALA A 950 -22.91 56.15 -5.26
CA ALA A 950 -23.40 57.51 -5.07
C ALA A 950 -24.21 57.70 -3.79
N PHE A 951 -24.58 56.61 -3.11
CA PHE A 951 -25.53 56.59 -1.99
C PHE A 951 -24.87 56.30 -0.65
N LEU A 952 -23.62 55.84 -0.66
CA LEU A 952 -22.85 55.57 0.55
C LEU A 952 -21.78 56.66 0.74
N ASP A 953 -21.68 57.14 1.97
CA ASP A 953 -20.50 57.81 2.50
C ASP A 953 -19.67 56.80 3.29
N LEU A 954 -18.35 56.90 3.16
CA LEU A 954 -17.42 56.05 3.87
C LEU A 954 -16.55 56.91 4.78
N ALA A 955 -16.49 56.53 6.05
CA ALA A 955 -15.56 57.09 7.02
C ALA A 955 -14.62 56.00 7.53
N LEU A 956 -13.45 56.40 8.01
CA LEU A 956 -12.48 55.50 8.65
C LEU A 956 -12.30 55.93 10.10
N ASP A 957 -12.51 55.01 11.03
CA ASP A 957 -12.26 55.22 12.45
C ASP A 957 -10.94 54.54 12.84
N HIS A 958 -9.94 55.36 13.17
CA HIS A 958 -8.61 54.91 13.54
C HIS A 958 -8.49 54.79 15.07
N ARG A 959 -8.24 53.56 15.53
CA ARG A 959 -8.02 53.22 16.94
C ARG A 959 -6.57 52.73 17.12
N PRO A 960 -6.02 52.73 18.36
CA PRO A 960 -4.61 52.41 18.59
C PRO A 960 -4.14 51.09 17.95
N ASN A 961 -4.98 50.05 17.93
CA ASN A 961 -4.62 48.71 17.42
C ASN A 961 -5.51 48.25 16.24
N GLN A 962 -6.33 49.15 15.68
CA GLN A 962 -7.39 48.75 14.75
C GLN A 962 -7.85 49.89 13.84
N VAL A 963 -8.25 49.58 12.62
CA VAL A 963 -8.98 50.49 11.74
C VAL A 963 -10.33 49.88 11.40
N ASP A 964 -11.39 50.67 11.64
CA ASP A 964 -12.76 50.32 11.26
C ASP A 964 -13.19 51.17 10.05
N LEU A 965 -13.76 50.52 9.03
CA LEU A 965 -14.53 51.18 7.99
C LEU A 965 -15.97 51.39 8.50
N VAL A 966 -16.44 52.62 8.45
CA VAL A 966 -17.80 53.00 8.86
C VAL A 966 -18.56 53.42 7.62
N ILE A 967 -19.69 52.76 7.37
CA ILE A 967 -20.56 53.07 6.23
C ILE A 967 -21.70 53.94 6.72
N GLN A 968 -21.94 55.04 6.00
CA GLN A 968 -23.09 55.91 6.20
C GLN A 968 -23.92 55.97 4.92
N VAL A 969 -25.24 56.04 5.06
CA VAL A 969 -26.15 56.20 3.93
C VAL A 969 -26.43 57.69 3.72
N LYS A 970 -26.15 58.20 2.52
CA LYS A 970 -26.34 59.59 2.11
C LYS A 970 -27.81 59.97 2.11
N GLY A 971 -28.15 61.14 2.66
CA GLY A 971 -29.52 61.67 2.68
C GLY A 971 -30.29 61.49 4.00
N SER A 972 -29.62 61.15 5.11
CA SER A 972 -30.18 61.22 6.46
C SER A 972 -29.41 62.26 7.30
N ASP A 973 -29.84 63.52 7.29
CA ASP A 973 -29.18 64.55 8.12
C ASP A 973 -29.51 64.36 9.62
N PRO A 974 -28.49 64.40 10.51
CA PRO A 974 -28.69 64.55 11.95
C PRO A 974 -29.14 65.98 12.33
N VAL A 975 -29.89 66.11 13.43
CA VAL A 975 -30.44 67.35 14.02
C VAL A 975 -29.40 68.50 14.12
N PRO A 976 -29.74 69.76 13.80
CA PRO A 976 -28.82 70.91 13.89
C PRO A 976 -28.83 71.60 15.27
N PRO A 977 -27.72 72.25 15.69
CA PRO A 977 -27.80 73.70 16.01
C PRO A 977 -26.53 74.49 15.59
N PRO A 978 -26.51 75.85 15.61
CA PRO A 978 -27.52 76.80 16.11
C PRO A 978 -27.89 77.95 15.14
N ASP A 979 -29.00 78.65 15.40
CA ASP A 979 -29.10 80.11 15.14
C ASP A 979 -29.39 80.81 16.49
N PRO A 980 -28.71 81.93 16.82
CA PRO A 980 -28.65 82.50 18.15
C PRO A 980 -29.77 83.53 18.39
N GLY A 981 -30.33 83.49 19.59
CA GLY A 981 -30.95 84.67 20.17
C GLY A 981 -32.33 84.43 20.75
N THR A 982 -32.37 84.09 22.03
CA THR A 982 -33.01 85.02 22.98
C THR A 982 -32.29 84.90 24.33
N PRO A 983 -31.48 85.92 24.72
CA PRO A 983 -30.82 85.95 26.01
C PRO A 983 -31.79 86.31 27.15
N PRO A 984 -31.41 86.05 28.41
CA PRO A 984 -32.35 85.76 29.49
C PRO A 984 -32.80 87.01 30.27
N VAL A 985 -34.03 86.98 30.78
CA VAL A 985 -34.40 87.68 32.02
C VAL A 985 -35.38 86.83 32.86
N THR A 986 -35.17 86.91 34.17
CA THR A 986 -35.66 86.09 35.29
C THR A 986 -36.94 86.68 35.96
N PRO A 987 -37.46 86.14 37.08
CA PRO A 987 -38.76 85.44 37.33
C PRO A 987 -39.92 86.38 37.83
N PRO A 988 -41.16 85.90 38.22
CA PRO A 988 -41.46 85.13 39.46
C PRO A 988 -42.58 84.03 39.35
N ALA A 989 -42.72 83.21 40.42
CA ALA A 989 -43.74 82.16 40.67
C ALA A 989 -44.97 82.71 41.47
N PRO A 990 -45.96 81.92 41.99
CA PRO A 990 -46.26 80.47 41.88
C PRO A 990 -47.77 80.14 41.64
N GLU A 991 -48.14 78.84 41.50
CA GLU A 991 -49.25 78.15 42.20
C GLU A 991 -49.50 76.71 41.67
N THR A 992 -49.94 75.81 42.55
CA THR A 992 -50.49 74.45 42.34
C THR A 992 -51.84 74.38 43.08
N PRO A 993 -52.81 73.44 42.90
CA PRO A 993 -52.81 72.13 42.19
C PRO A 993 -54.15 71.74 41.48
N THR A 994 -54.21 70.52 40.89
CA THR A 994 -55.28 69.46 40.98
C THR A 994 -55.55 68.69 39.65
N ASP A 995 -55.71 67.36 39.80
CA ASP A 995 -56.04 66.26 38.84
C ASP A 995 -57.51 65.79 39.14
N PRO A 996 -58.38 65.23 38.24
CA PRO A 996 -58.18 64.04 37.35
C PRO A 996 -58.96 63.90 36.00
N GLY A 997 -58.56 62.97 35.12
CA GLY A 997 -59.40 62.40 34.03
C GLY A 997 -58.70 61.59 32.89
N PRO A 998 -59.15 60.36 32.50
CA PRO A 998 -58.42 59.40 31.63
C PRO A 998 -58.98 59.21 30.19
N GLY A 999 -58.19 58.64 29.25
CA GLY A 999 -58.69 58.07 27.99
C GLY A 999 -57.63 57.71 26.93
N ALA A 1000 -57.71 56.52 26.33
CA ALA A 1000 -56.75 55.93 25.39
C ALA A 1000 -57.09 56.11 23.90
N GLY A 1001 -56.05 56.20 23.04
CA GLY A 1001 -56.01 55.77 21.62
C GLY A 1001 -55.57 56.85 20.58
N PRO A 1002 -54.93 56.51 19.44
CA PRO A 1002 -54.23 55.28 19.01
C PRO A 1002 -52.72 55.47 18.68
N THR A 1003 -52.05 54.35 18.38
CA THR A 1003 -50.64 54.13 18.01
C THR A 1003 -50.10 54.98 16.83
N PRO A 1004 -48.80 55.41 16.83
CA PRO A 1004 -48.20 56.16 15.72
C PRO A 1004 -47.85 55.28 14.52
N ALA A 1005 -48.01 55.81 13.30
CA ALA A 1005 -47.66 55.16 12.04
C ALA A 1005 -46.14 54.90 11.88
N PRO A 1006 -45.72 53.92 11.05
CA PRO A 1006 -44.31 53.66 10.74
C PRO A 1006 -43.65 54.88 10.08
N ILE A 1007 -42.44 55.21 10.52
CA ILE A 1007 -41.61 56.26 9.92
C ILE A 1007 -41.17 55.76 8.53
N PRO A 1008 -41.41 56.51 7.43
CA PRO A 1008 -40.98 56.11 6.09
C PRO A 1008 -39.44 55.99 6.02
N PRO A 1009 -38.89 55.01 5.27
CA PRO A 1009 -37.46 54.89 5.06
C PRO A 1009 -36.88 56.16 4.41
N PRO A 1010 -35.61 56.50 4.69
CA PRO A 1010 -34.97 57.69 4.15
C PRO A 1010 -34.95 57.64 2.61
N ALA A 1011 -35.25 58.77 1.97
CA ALA A 1011 -35.27 58.91 0.52
C ALA A 1011 -33.83 59.04 -0.02
N ILE A 1012 -33.18 57.90 -0.27
CA ILE A 1012 -31.75 57.84 -0.60
C ILE A 1012 -31.53 57.85 -2.11
N PHE A 1013 -32.36 57.16 -2.88
CA PHE A 1013 -32.26 57.09 -4.33
C PHE A 1013 -32.69 58.39 -4.99
N GLU A 1014 -33.65 59.09 -4.39
CA GLU A 1014 -34.11 60.41 -4.86
C GLU A 1014 -32.97 61.44 -4.94
N THR A 1015 -31.94 61.31 -4.11
CA THR A 1015 -30.81 62.27 -4.03
C THR A 1015 -30.04 62.45 -5.35
N VAL A 1016 -30.07 61.45 -6.25
CA VAL A 1016 -29.38 61.51 -7.55
C VAL A 1016 -30.32 61.69 -8.73
N ALA A 1017 -31.64 61.65 -8.51
CA ALA A 1017 -32.65 61.85 -9.53
C ALA A 1017 -32.66 63.31 -10.04
N ARG A 1018 -32.97 63.51 -11.33
CA ARG A 1018 -32.99 64.85 -11.96
C ARG A 1018 -34.32 65.21 -12.62
N THR A 1019 -35.10 64.24 -13.08
CA THR A 1019 -36.41 64.47 -13.71
C THR A 1019 -37.55 64.08 -12.77
N ARG A 1020 -38.78 64.52 -13.06
CA ARG A 1020 -39.95 64.12 -12.25
C ARG A 1020 -40.19 62.61 -12.31
N ASN A 1021 -40.00 61.97 -13.46
CA ASN A 1021 -40.15 60.52 -13.60
C ASN A 1021 -39.06 59.77 -12.83
N GLN A 1022 -37.80 60.22 -12.92
CA GLN A 1022 -36.72 59.66 -12.11
C GLN A 1022 -37.00 59.82 -10.62
N PHE A 1023 -37.50 60.98 -10.19
CA PHE A 1023 -37.87 61.22 -8.80
C PHE A 1023 -39.01 60.31 -8.35
N ALA A 1024 -40.07 60.15 -9.15
CA ALA A 1024 -41.18 59.25 -8.84
C ALA A 1024 -40.75 57.78 -8.79
N THR A 1025 -39.82 57.38 -9.66
CA THR A 1025 -39.29 56.01 -9.70
C THR A 1025 -38.33 55.77 -8.54
N ALA A 1026 -37.43 56.70 -8.27
CA ALA A 1026 -36.53 56.67 -7.12
C ALA A 1026 -37.31 56.64 -5.79
N HIS A 1027 -38.35 57.46 -5.65
CA HIS A 1027 -39.28 57.43 -4.53
C HIS A 1027 -39.94 56.05 -4.38
N GLY A 1028 -40.35 55.41 -5.48
CA GLY A 1028 -40.86 54.05 -5.45
C GLY A 1028 -39.81 53.03 -4.97
N LEU A 1029 -38.56 53.18 -5.42
CA LEU A 1029 -37.45 52.32 -5.05
C LEU A 1029 -37.00 52.51 -3.59
N ASP A 1030 -37.13 53.72 -3.04
CA ASP A 1030 -36.85 54.02 -1.63
C ASP A 1030 -37.83 53.29 -0.68
N THR A 1031 -39.01 52.88 -1.17
CA THR A 1031 -39.97 52.08 -0.38
C THR A 1031 -39.68 50.57 -0.35
N LEU A 1032 -38.65 50.11 -1.07
CA LEU A 1032 -38.29 48.69 -1.05
C LEU A 1032 -37.87 48.26 0.38
N PRO A 1033 -38.21 47.03 0.81
CA PRO A 1033 -37.71 46.49 2.07
C PRO A 1033 -36.18 46.59 2.12
N GLN A 1034 -35.59 46.78 3.30
CA GLN A 1034 -34.13 46.78 3.50
C GLN A 1034 -33.62 45.51 4.22
N MET A 1035 -34.55 44.59 4.57
CA MET A 1035 -34.29 43.27 5.14
C MET A 1035 -35.23 42.23 4.48
N GLY A 1036 -34.77 40.99 4.23
CA GLY A 1036 -35.59 39.87 3.73
C GLY A 1036 -35.29 39.44 2.28
N GLY A 1037 -36.05 38.47 1.74
CA GLY A 1037 -35.71 37.76 0.50
C GLY A 1037 -35.84 38.53 -0.83
N THR A 1038 -36.18 39.82 -0.83
CA THR A 1038 -36.38 40.65 -2.04
C THR A 1038 -35.53 41.93 -2.03
N LEU A 1039 -34.22 41.80 -1.78
CA LEU A 1039 -33.27 42.93 -1.68
C LEU A 1039 -32.32 43.10 -2.86
N ALA A 1040 -32.27 42.14 -3.79
CA ALA A 1040 -31.29 42.16 -4.87
C ALA A 1040 -31.33 43.47 -5.69
N LEU A 1041 -32.52 44.02 -5.94
CA LEU A 1041 -32.68 45.29 -6.65
C LEU A 1041 -32.19 46.48 -5.81
N TYR A 1042 -32.60 46.57 -4.55
CA TYR A 1042 -32.19 47.66 -3.64
C TYR A 1042 -30.67 47.69 -3.46
N ASN A 1043 -30.07 46.54 -3.12
CA ASN A 1043 -28.62 46.42 -2.92
C ASN A 1043 -27.85 46.68 -4.22
N SER A 1044 -28.32 46.18 -5.37
CA SER A 1044 -27.66 46.48 -6.65
C SER A 1044 -27.65 47.98 -6.96
N LEU A 1045 -28.77 48.68 -6.71
CA LEU A 1045 -28.86 50.12 -6.89
C LEU A 1045 -27.98 50.88 -5.89
N LEU A 1046 -27.91 50.42 -4.63
CA LEU A 1046 -27.15 51.07 -3.56
C LEU A 1046 -25.66 51.22 -3.87
N MET A 1047 -25.09 50.38 -4.74
CA MET A 1047 -23.67 50.48 -5.13
C MET A 1047 -23.42 51.19 -6.44
N LEU A 1048 -24.45 51.62 -7.16
CA LEU A 1048 -24.27 52.32 -8.42
C LEU A 1048 -23.73 53.73 -8.21
N ASP A 1049 -22.96 54.18 -9.20
CA ASP A 1049 -22.67 55.59 -9.34
C ASP A 1049 -23.93 56.37 -9.78
N ALA A 1050 -23.86 57.70 -9.66
CA ALA A 1050 -25.03 58.54 -9.90
C ALA A 1050 -25.54 58.46 -11.36
N PRO A 1051 -24.69 58.41 -12.40
CA PRO A 1051 -25.13 58.19 -13.77
C PRO A 1051 -25.84 56.85 -13.99
N SER A 1052 -25.27 55.76 -13.50
CA SER A 1052 -25.82 54.40 -13.67
C SER A 1052 -27.12 54.25 -12.91
N ALA A 1053 -27.23 54.84 -11.71
CA ALA A 1053 -28.48 54.86 -10.96
C ALA A 1053 -29.60 55.61 -11.71
N ARG A 1054 -29.31 56.77 -12.30
CA ARG A 1054 -30.31 57.50 -13.10
C ARG A 1054 -30.77 56.72 -14.32
N ALA A 1055 -29.84 56.07 -15.03
CA ALA A 1055 -30.18 55.21 -16.14
C ALA A 1055 -31.08 54.04 -15.70
N ALA A 1056 -30.81 53.47 -14.52
CA ALA A 1056 -31.67 52.46 -13.92
C ALA A 1056 -33.06 53.00 -13.58
N PHE A 1057 -33.18 54.23 -13.07
CA PHE A 1057 -34.48 54.86 -12.78
C PHE A 1057 -35.31 55.06 -14.05
N ASP A 1058 -34.71 55.58 -15.12
CA ASP A 1058 -35.40 55.76 -16.42
C ASP A 1058 -35.87 54.41 -16.98
N ALA A 1059 -35.06 53.36 -16.85
CA ALA A 1059 -35.45 52.02 -17.27
C ALA A 1059 -36.64 51.45 -16.47
N LEU A 1060 -36.77 51.83 -15.20
CA LEU A 1060 -37.79 51.34 -14.27
C LEU A 1060 -39.09 52.17 -14.28
N SER A 1061 -39.09 53.38 -14.85
CA SER A 1061 -40.26 54.28 -14.86
C SER A 1061 -41.47 53.77 -15.63
N GLY A 1062 -41.26 52.95 -16.65
CA GLY A 1062 -42.34 52.39 -17.48
C GLY A 1062 -43.05 53.37 -18.43
N GLU A 1063 -42.61 54.64 -18.57
CA GLU A 1063 -43.29 55.65 -19.42
C GLU A 1063 -43.34 55.29 -20.92
N ILE A 1064 -42.46 54.38 -21.34
CA ILE A 1064 -42.46 53.85 -22.70
C ILE A 1064 -43.79 53.17 -23.06
N HIS A 1065 -44.50 52.58 -22.08
CA HIS A 1065 -45.80 51.93 -22.30
C HIS A 1065 -46.90 52.94 -22.64
N ALA A 1066 -46.94 54.08 -21.95
CA ALA A 1066 -47.88 55.15 -22.25
C ALA A 1066 -47.59 55.77 -23.63
N SER A 1067 -46.30 55.98 -23.93
CA SER A 1067 -45.85 56.52 -25.22
C SER A 1067 -46.16 55.59 -26.40
N ALA A 1068 -45.98 54.27 -26.24
CA ALA A 1068 -46.28 53.28 -27.26
C ALA A 1068 -47.79 53.14 -27.55
N LYS A 1069 -48.65 53.25 -26.52
CA LYS A 1069 -50.12 53.27 -26.74
C LYS A 1069 -50.57 54.45 -27.58
N GLY A 1070 -49.98 55.63 -27.38
CA GLY A 1070 -50.24 56.80 -28.23
C GLY A 1070 -49.95 56.53 -29.70
N VAL A 1071 -48.83 55.85 -30.01
CA VAL A 1071 -48.47 55.48 -31.39
C VAL A 1071 -49.47 54.48 -31.98
N LEU A 1072 -49.83 53.45 -31.23
CA LEU A 1072 -50.78 52.42 -31.70
C LEU A 1072 -52.16 53.01 -32.03
N VAL A 1073 -52.61 54.01 -31.29
CA VAL A 1073 -53.87 54.71 -31.59
C VAL A 1073 -53.77 55.52 -32.88
N GLU A 1074 -52.64 56.21 -33.11
CA GLU A 1074 -52.44 56.97 -34.34
C GLU A 1074 -52.29 56.08 -35.59
N GLU A 1075 -51.75 54.86 -35.47
CA GLU A 1075 -51.60 53.95 -36.62
C GLU A 1075 -52.94 53.30 -37.07
N GLY A 1076 -53.94 53.23 -36.18
CA GLY A 1076 -55.23 52.61 -36.50
C GLY A 1076 -56.08 53.33 -37.56
N SER A 1077 -55.73 54.55 -37.98
CA SER A 1077 -56.50 55.30 -38.98
C SER A 1077 -56.37 54.76 -40.41
N ALA A 1078 -55.22 54.17 -40.77
CA ALA A 1078 -54.93 53.76 -42.15
C ALA A 1078 -55.87 52.67 -42.69
N LEU A 1079 -56.18 51.66 -41.87
CA LEU A 1079 -57.13 50.58 -42.20
C LEU A 1079 -58.54 51.14 -42.46
N ARG A 1080 -58.98 52.06 -41.60
CA ARG A 1080 -60.29 52.70 -41.68
C ARG A 1080 -60.40 53.55 -42.95
N ASP A 1081 -59.35 54.30 -43.26
CA ASP A 1081 -59.31 55.17 -44.44
C ASP A 1081 -59.31 54.37 -45.73
N ALA A 1082 -58.61 53.22 -45.80
CA ALA A 1082 -58.60 52.35 -46.97
C ALA A 1082 -59.96 51.70 -47.24
N ALA A 1083 -60.63 51.16 -46.22
CA ALA A 1083 -61.93 50.52 -46.36
C ALA A 1083 -63.03 51.53 -46.76
N THR A 1084 -63.07 52.69 -46.10
CA THR A 1084 -64.05 53.74 -46.40
C THR A 1084 -63.75 54.46 -47.73
N GLY A 1085 -62.47 54.57 -48.09
CA GLY A 1085 -62.02 55.05 -49.41
C GLY A 1085 -62.54 54.14 -50.52
N ARG A 1086 -62.37 52.81 -50.38
CA ARG A 1086 -62.88 51.85 -51.36
C ARG A 1086 -64.38 51.90 -51.51
N LEU A 1087 -65.14 51.89 -50.42
CA LEU A 1087 -66.60 51.96 -50.47
C LEU A 1087 -67.09 53.23 -51.19
N ARG A 1088 -66.50 54.39 -50.87
CA ARG A 1088 -66.85 55.65 -51.54
C ARG A 1088 -66.55 55.62 -53.04
N SER A 1089 -65.41 55.05 -53.43
CA SER A 1089 -65.01 54.89 -54.83
C SER A 1089 -65.95 53.94 -55.59
N ALA A 1090 -66.35 52.81 -54.98
CA ALA A 1090 -67.15 51.76 -55.62
C ALA A 1090 -68.60 52.16 -55.93
N PHE A 1091 -69.18 53.08 -55.15
CA PHE A 1091 -70.55 53.61 -55.36
C PHE A 1091 -70.58 54.95 -56.11
N GLY A 1092 -69.43 55.46 -56.58
CA GLY A 1092 -69.36 56.68 -57.38
C GLY A 1092 -69.76 57.95 -56.62
N ALA A 1093 -69.48 58.01 -55.31
CA ALA A 1093 -69.80 59.17 -54.49
C ALA A 1093 -69.07 60.44 -54.99
N VAL A 1094 -69.75 61.59 -55.00
CA VAL A 1094 -69.19 62.87 -55.46
C VAL A 1094 -67.95 63.24 -54.63
N GLY A 1095 -66.80 63.44 -55.30
CA GLY A 1095 -65.52 63.77 -54.65
C GLY A 1095 -64.67 62.58 -54.18
N ALA A 1096 -65.07 61.34 -54.47
CA ALA A 1096 -64.27 60.17 -54.14
C ALA A 1096 -63.02 60.05 -55.06
N ALA A 1097 -61.84 59.84 -54.47
CA ALA A 1097 -60.62 59.58 -55.23
C ALA A 1097 -60.76 58.22 -55.97
N PRO A 1098 -60.43 58.13 -57.27
CA PRO A 1098 -60.51 56.89 -58.00
C PRO A 1098 -59.46 55.90 -57.45
N MET A 1099 -59.92 54.74 -56.97
CA MET A 1099 -59.03 53.63 -56.61
C MET A 1099 -58.86 52.71 -57.82
N ALA A 1100 -57.63 52.32 -58.11
CA ALA A 1100 -57.35 51.38 -59.19
C ALA A 1100 -57.92 50.00 -58.83
N THR A 1101 -58.82 49.48 -59.67
CA THR A 1101 -59.40 48.15 -59.50
C THR A 1101 -59.15 47.27 -60.73
N MET A 1102 -58.93 45.98 -60.52
CA MET A 1102 -58.95 44.96 -61.56
C MET A 1102 -60.32 44.29 -61.59
N ASN A 1103 -61.04 44.41 -62.71
CA ASN A 1103 -62.41 43.95 -62.87
C ASN A 1103 -62.52 42.86 -63.96
N TYR A 1104 -63.26 41.77 -63.71
CA TYR A 1104 -63.43 40.64 -64.66
C TYR A 1104 -64.87 40.51 -65.19
N GLY A 1105 -65.04 40.43 -66.53
CA GLY A 1105 -66.33 40.15 -67.20
C GLY A 1105 -66.17 39.52 -68.60
N PHE A 1106 -66.95 38.47 -68.92
CA PHE A 1106 -66.94 37.75 -70.20
C PHE A 1106 -67.81 38.46 -71.26
N THR A 1107 -67.29 38.63 -72.48
CA THR A 1107 -68.01 39.22 -73.63
C THR A 1107 -67.94 38.30 -74.85
N ALA A 1108 -69.04 37.61 -75.17
CA ALA A 1108 -69.24 36.93 -76.45
C ALA A 1108 -70.73 36.87 -76.78
N ASP A 1109 -71.32 38.01 -77.14
CA ASP A 1109 -72.37 38.03 -78.16
C ASP A 1109 -72.58 39.44 -78.73
N LEU A 1110 -72.72 39.48 -80.06
CA LEU A 1110 -73.35 40.50 -80.91
C LEU A 1110 -72.61 41.81 -81.29
N ALA A 1111 -72.37 41.90 -82.60
CA ALA A 1111 -72.53 43.09 -83.43
C ALA A 1111 -73.67 42.80 -84.45
N PRO A 1112 -74.20 43.76 -85.26
CA PRO A 1112 -74.32 45.21 -85.12
C PRO A 1112 -75.77 45.70 -85.39
N SER A 1113 -76.22 46.81 -84.80
CA SER A 1113 -77.08 47.82 -85.45
C SER A 1113 -77.54 48.93 -84.49
N ALA A 1114 -77.69 50.12 -85.07
CA ALA A 1114 -78.25 51.36 -84.51
C ALA A 1114 -77.37 52.22 -83.60
N THR A 1115 -76.99 53.35 -84.20
CA THR A 1115 -76.70 54.65 -83.59
C THR A 1115 -77.66 54.97 -82.43
N GLY A 1116 -77.06 55.03 -81.23
CA GLY A 1116 -77.62 55.42 -79.94
C GLY A 1116 -76.50 55.22 -78.90
N PRO A 1117 -76.48 55.91 -77.74
CA PRO A 1117 -75.39 55.79 -76.79
C PRO A 1117 -75.27 54.31 -76.36
N MET A 1118 -74.13 53.67 -76.64
CA MET A 1118 -73.86 52.35 -76.07
C MET A 1118 -73.92 52.49 -74.55
N PRO A 1119 -74.81 51.75 -73.85
CA PRO A 1119 -74.79 51.68 -72.40
C PRO A 1119 -73.42 51.13 -72.00
N LYS A 1120 -72.67 51.86 -71.17
CA LYS A 1120 -71.44 51.36 -70.58
C LYS A 1120 -71.76 50.03 -69.90
N LEU A 1121 -71.30 48.93 -70.50
CA LEU A 1121 -71.41 47.59 -69.94
C LEU A 1121 -70.81 47.62 -68.53
N ARG A 1122 -71.65 47.29 -67.54
CA ARG A 1122 -71.29 47.14 -66.13
C ARG A 1122 -70.29 45.97 -65.99
N SER A 1123 -69.00 46.28 -66.10
CA SER A 1123 -67.89 45.32 -65.94
C SER A 1123 -67.49 45.08 -64.48
N ASP A 1124 -68.21 45.65 -63.51
CA ASP A 1124 -67.78 45.69 -62.10
C ASP A 1124 -68.54 44.70 -61.21
N ARG A 1125 -68.59 43.42 -61.60
CA ARG A 1125 -69.15 42.36 -60.74
C ARG A 1125 -68.17 41.89 -59.68
N PHE A 1126 -66.88 41.80 -60.01
CA PHE A 1126 -65.79 41.51 -59.09
C PHE A 1126 -64.69 42.53 -59.27
N ALA A 1127 -64.20 43.10 -58.16
CA ALA A 1127 -63.11 44.07 -58.14
C ALA A 1127 -62.06 43.66 -57.12
N LEU A 1128 -60.81 43.64 -57.55
CA LEU A 1128 -59.63 43.59 -56.68
C LEU A 1128 -58.98 44.97 -56.63
N TRP A 1129 -58.62 45.45 -55.45
CA TRP A 1129 -58.02 46.76 -55.21
C TRP A 1129 -56.86 46.67 -54.23
N GLY A 1130 -55.97 47.67 -54.28
CA GLY A 1130 -54.86 47.81 -53.35
C GLY A 1130 -54.53 49.27 -53.06
N GLN A 1131 -54.09 49.55 -51.82
CA GLN A 1131 -53.67 50.87 -51.35
C GLN A 1131 -52.45 50.73 -50.44
N GLY A 1132 -51.35 51.37 -50.82
CA GLY A 1132 -50.20 51.56 -49.95
C GLY A 1132 -50.40 52.76 -49.02
N TYR A 1133 -49.90 52.66 -47.79
CA TYR A 1133 -49.79 53.78 -46.85
C TYR A 1133 -48.38 53.82 -46.25
N GLY A 1134 -47.95 55.00 -45.79
CA GLY A 1134 -46.67 55.17 -45.10
C GLY A 1134 -46.55 56.52 -44.39
N SER A 1135 -45.99 56.51 -43.19
CA SER A 1135 -45.74 57.69 -42.35
C SER A 1135 -44.46 57.52 -41.51
N TRP A 1136 -43.74 58.61 -41.31
CA TRP A 1136 -42.45 58.67 -40.63
C TRP A 1136 -42.58 59.79 -39.60
N GLY A 1137 -42.22 59.53 -38.35
CA GLY A 1137 -42.36 60.53 -37.30
C GLY A 1137 -41.31 60.37 -36.23
N ARG A 1138 -40.91 61.48 -35.63
CA ARG A 1138 -40.01 61.49 -34.48
C ARG A 1138 -40.53 62.48 -33.45
N SER A 1139 -40.69 62.00 -32.23
CA SER A 1139 -40.97 62.82 -31.05
C SER A 1139 -39.71 62.89 -30.22
N GLU A 1140 -39.24 64.10 -29.97
CA GLU A 1140 -38.09 64.32 -29.09
C GLU A 1140 -38.48 64.12 -27.62
N SER A 1141 -37.50 63.80 -26.77
CA SER A 1141 -37.73 63.70 -25.33
C SER A 1141 -37.79 65.09 -24.71
N ASP A 1142 -38.72 65.30 -23.78
CA ASP A 1142 -38.94 66.59 -23.12
C ASP A 1142 -38.75 66.54 -21.59
N ARG A 1143 -37.92 65.59 -21.12
CA ARG A 1143 -37.63 65.29 -19.70
C ARG A 1143 -38.73 64.50 -18.97
N ASN A 1144 -39.94 64.37 -19.53
CA ASN A 1144 -41.03 63.58 -18.94
C ASN A 1144 -41.55 62.47 -19.86
N ALA A 1145 -41.24 62.51 -21.16
CA ALA A 1145 -41.49 61.44 -22.12
C ALA A 1145 -40.20 60.92 -22.78
N GLY A 1146 -40.13 59.61 -23.01
CA GLY A 1146 -39.02 58.99 -23.74
C GLY A 1146 -38.98 59.43 -25.21
N LYS A 1147 -37.78 59.50 -25.79
CA LYS A 1147 -37.61 59.78 -27.22
C LYS A 1147 -38.23 58.64 -28.03
N LEU A 1148 -39.08 58.97 -28.99
CA LEU A 1148 -39.82 58.00 -29.79
C LEU A 1148 -39.59 58.27 -31.27
N THR A 1149 -39.20 57.24 -32.01
CA THR A 1149 -39.10 57.29 -33.47
C THR A 1149 -40.06 56.25 -34.03
N ARG A 1150 -40.90 56.65 -34.98
CA ARG A 1150 -41.87 55.80 -35.64
C ARG A 1150 -41.69 55.80 -37.15
N SER A 1151 -41.89 54.63 -37.74
CA SER A 1151 -41.95 54.44 -39.18
C SER A 1151 -43.04 53.41 -39.41
N SER A 1152 -44.16 53.83 -39.95
CA SER A 1152 -45.26 52.96 -40.34
C SER A 1152 -45.38 52.94 -41.85
N GLY A 1153 -45.70 51.77 -42.40
CA GLY A 1153 -45.89 51.61 -43.83
C GLY A 1153 -46.40 50.22 -44.13
N GLY A 1154 -47.26 50.12 -45.12
CA GLY A 1154 -47.99 48.88 -45.37
C GLY A 1154 -48.78 48.93 -46.65
N LEU A 1155 -49.33 47.77 -47.00
CA LEU A 1155 -50.16 47.59 -48.18
C LEU A 1155 -51.45 46.91 -47.77
N MET A 1156 -52.57 47.60 -48.03
CA MET A 1156 -53.90 47.04 -47.91
C MET A 1156 -54.34 46.56 -49.28
N VAL A 1157 -54.84 45.33 -49.37
CA VAL A 1157 -55.50 44.82 -50.57
C VAL A 1157 -56.87 44.30 -50.20
N GLY A 1158 -57.82 44.42 -51.12
CA GLY A 1158 -59.15 43.91 -50.90
C GLY A 1158 -59.78 43.43 -52.19
N GLY A 1159 -60.73 42.51 -52.02
CA GLY A 1159 -61.61 42.07 -53.07
C GLY A 1159 -63.04 42.34 -52.65
N ASP A 1160 -63.84 42.91 -53.54
CA ASP A 1160 -65.27 43.06 -53.34
C ASP A 1160 -66.06 42.62 -54.57
N VAL A 1161 -67.27 42.13 -54.30
CA VAL A 1161 -68.24 41.68 -55.29
C VAL A 1161 -69.52 42.49 -55.12
N ALA A 1162 -70.06 42.97 -56.23
CA ALA A 1162 -71.38 43.59 -56.25
C ALA A 1162 -72.46 42.50 -56.25
N VAL A 1163 -73.28 42.48 -55.19
CA VAL A 1163 -74.40 41.52 -55.04
C VAL A 1163 -75.70 42.15 -55.56
N PHE A 1164 -75.89 43.44 -55.29
CA PHE A 1164 -76.97 44.27 -55.84
C PHE A 1164 -76.44 45.67 -56.19
N ASP A 1165 -77.27 46.49 -56.84
CA ASP A 1165 -76.89 47.85 -57.27
C ASP A 1165 -76.48 48.79 -56.13
N ASN A 1166 -76.88 48.48 -54.90
CA ASN A 1166 -76.62 49.25 -53.68
C ASN A 1166 -75.88 48.46 -52.60
N LEU A 1167 -75.43 47.24 -52.88
CA LEU A 1167 -74.80 46.37 -51.89
C LEU A 1167 -73.59 45.64 -52.46
N ARG A 1168 -72.45 45.80 -51.78
CA ARG A 1168 -71.20 45.08 -52.06
C ARG A 1168 -70.74 44.32 -50.83
N PHE A 1169 -70.27 43.09 -51.05
CA PHE A 1169 -69.57 42.31 -50.04
C PHE A 1169 -68.10 42.23 -50.40
N GLY A 1170 -67.22 42.43 -49.44
CA GLY A 1170 -65.79 42.35 -49.68
C GLY A 1170 -65.01 41.98 -48.43
N ALA A 1171 -63.81 41.47 -48.67
CA ALA A 1171 -62.81 41.23 -47.66
C ALA A 1171 -61.58 42.05 -48.01
N LEU A 1172 -60.91 42.56 -46.99
CA LEU A 1172 -59.62 43.21 -47.12
C LEU A 1172 -58.64 42.58 -46.14
N ALA A 1173 -57.38 42.55 -46.55
CA ALA A 1173 -56.26 42.12 -45.75
C ALA A 1173 -55.08 43.04 -46.05
N GLY A 1174 -54.24 43.25 -45.07
CA GLY A 1174 -53.00 44.00 -45.25
C GLY A 1174 -52.07 43.77 -44.09
N TYR A 1175 -50.84 44.25 -44.27
CA TYR A 1175 -49.81 44.28 -43.24
C TYR A 1175 -49.25 45.70 -43.16
#